data_AF-A0A8H5NPT7-F1
#
_entry.id   AF-A0A8H5NPT7-F1
#
_cell.length_a   1.000
_cell.length_b   1.000
_cell.length_c   1.000
_cell.angle_alpha   90.00
_cell.angle_beta   90.00
_cell.angle_gamma   90.00
#
_symmetry.space_group_name_H-M   'P 1'
#
loop_
_entity.id
_entity.type
_entity.pdbx_description
1 polymer ?
#
loop_
_entity_poly.entity_id
_entity_poly.type
_entity_poly.pdbx_seq_one_letter_code
_entity_poly.pdbx_strand_id
1 'polypeptide(L)'
;MVLRLSSIAFMAITVLFLCLATFAHAENTRQLHGSRSRHHRRSNVITKVPAWAKEITNSPGHQNPAMAPPDPTVELELSDDSATSLDQYYKDAENATESSDVTPNKSHLSRRSLEKRASGPLYCKDGPCADDSCCGPDKICGYGPDYCGKGCSSNCDATAMCGEYSEEGEMPCGMNLCCSASGWCGTTEVFCSNADPIHKTLPCQAGYGSCNIASSPSCAKGSGSTNGRTIGYYQSWNVRARKCDTKTPKQLNTKGFTHLFYSFAFIDPVSFKVTPAHDDDVKQMREFTDLSKDGKLQTWIAIGGFDFSNENTSTHTTWSDMVSTKANRASFIDSVRAYMDEYGFQGVDLDWEYPGEPKRGGRKLADTRNFSMLLKEMRAAYGDKYGISLTLAPDYWYLRWFDAKAMEPYVDFFGFMAYDLHGYWDEDVKTLGKIIRGQADIREIGNNTIPLWFGGLDPKKLNFGLALYGRGYTVADKSCNDLGCSFVGPSKKGECTDSDGVMSLGEIKNLIKKGVKSTYLKDSMMKQITFDDQWIGYDDEETFADKKAWADGYCFGGTMIWSIDFQPSDNSTDGDVPALPDLDGIGAIPKDLQDKVLKKCDTGFSYDNYGDLPKLWYDSGAEQWADAYVKSQKDHTNWAQNLYRNLFEKKDHTKFSCVTPNSRCDFEASCAEFNKIGKGGLYYLFQSMSSFHTFMKALNQQFDSKITLSLATVSEMRLILDIKSGLPQTTINIGSVLGSAFSMASAIAAPLPGVGGPLAGISGLASMIGTFTSTVGGNDNAVDATDTLTFAVKTAAVEGKRKIADIVSSVYGDFGHAQTDLPKNMLVGGADNPAIKVFGYGAWLRDNDLTDLSGAVERMSDKMNQALLWQMARLFKGFYVVIRDDLPINKCTHPNNAWDDRTNRCLDILSWWPKSASGRVGGDLAMEKVWAKWNMSPLWTLRNAVECWENNGGKIGDAKVKALQNEWTNGVPPPCFFAMPVLKGNWSKDAASDGAIWLAGDFVGQEGQAGRLWPKDKCDKANRELDPITGGQVKKCSSLNKVGGEK
;
A
#
# COMPACT_ATOMS: atom_id res chain seq x y z
N MET A 1 51.42 -39.45 -23.83
CA MET A 1 51.66 -38.28 -22.95
C MET A 1 50.40 -37.44 -23.00
N VAL A 2 49.51 -37.37 -21.99
CA VAL A 2 49.67 -37.34 -20.52
C VAL A 2 50.16 -35.96 -20.03
N LEU A 3 49.43 -35.42 -19.03
CA LEU A 3 49.67 -34.18 -18.26
C LEU A 3 49.46 -32.84 -18.99
N ARG A 4 48.33 -32.17 -18.71
CA ARG A 4 48.26 -30.96 -17.86
C ARG A 4 46.79 -30.52 -17.62
N LEU A 5 46.12 -31.24 -16.72
CA LEU A 5 44.81 -30.89 -16.14
C LEU A 5 44.86 -31.19 -14.63
N SER A 6 45.32 -30.24 -13.81
CA SER A 6 45.16 -30.23 -12.34
C SER A 6 46.03 -29.13 -11.67
N SER A 7 45.51 -27.92 -11.49
CA SER A 7 45.99 -26.92 -10.51
C SER A 7 45.08 -25.69 -10.57
N ILE A 8 44.27 -25.45 -9.51
CA ILE A 8 43.61 -24.20 -9.06
C ILE A 8 42.40 -24.55 -8.15
N ALA A 9 41.78 -25.72 -8.33
CA ALA A 9 40.67 -26.22 -7.50
C ALA A 9 41.05 -26.69 -6.07
N PHE A 10 42.22 -26.31 -5.53
CA PHE A 10 42.75 -26.87 -4.27
C PHE A 10 43.24 -25.84 -3.23
N MET A 11 43.07 -24.53 -3.48
CA MET A 11 43.50 -23.47 -2.54
C MET A 11 42.36 -22.77 -1.78
N ALA A 12 41.09 -22.97 -2.16
CA ALA A 12 39.95 -22.30 -1.52
C ALA A 12 39.41 -23.03 -0.27
N ILE A 13 39.68 -24.32 -0.10
CA ILE A 13 39.10 -25.15 0.96
C ILE A 13 39.94 -25.11 2.26
N THR A 14 41.23 -24.78 2.16
CA THR A 14 42.19 -24.81 3.29
C THR A 14 42.10 -23.61 4.22
N VAL A 15 41.47 -22.51 3.81
CA VAL A 15 41.33 -21.28 4.63
C VAL A 15 40.11 -21.33 5.55
N LEU A 16 39.09 -22.13 5.22
CA LEU A 16 37.84 -22.20 5.99
C LEU A 16 37.94 -23.01 7.30
N PHE A 17 39.04 -23.73 7.53
CA PHE A 17 39.22 -24.63 8.68
C PHE A 17 40.09 -24.06 9.81
N LEU A 18 40.54 -22.80 9.73
CA LEU A 18 41.59 -22.25 10.61
C LEU A 18 41.12 -21.18 11.62
N CYS A 19 39.80 -20.99 11.79
CA CYS A 19 39.25 -20.04 12.77
C CYS A 19 38.30 -20.67 13.81
N LEU A 20 38.35 -21.99 14.02
CA LEU A 20 37.62 -22.67 15.08
C LEU A 20 38.57 -23.44 16.02
N ALA A 21 38.42 -23.15 17.33
CA ALA A 21 38.93 -23.88 18.49
C ALA A 21 40.40 -23.73 18.92
N THR A 22 40.72 -22.59 19.58
CA THR A 22 41.45 -22.52 20.87
C THR A 22 40.89 -21.30 21.64
N PHE A 23 40.67 -21.23 22.97
CA PHE A 23 40.93 -22.11 24.12
C PHE A 23 39.71 -22.17 25.08
N ALA A 24 39.73 -23.11 26.04
CA ALA A 24 38.76 -23.25 27.13
C ALA A 24 39.47 -23.47 28.49
N HIS A 25 38.69 -23.56 29.60
CA HIS A 25 39.05 -23.69 31.05
C HIS A 25 39.17 -22.34 31.79
N ALA A 26 38.76 -22.13 33.05
CA ALA A 26 38.16 -22.94 34.14
C ALA A 26 37.56 -21.97 35.22
N GLU A 27 36.76 -22.29 36.25
CA GLU A 27 35.98 -23.47 36.75
C GLU A 27 34.83 -22.89 37.65
N ASN A 28 33.57 -23.38 37.66
CA ASN A 28 32.99 -24.57 38.33
C ASN A 28 32.58 -24.42 39.83
N THR A 29 31.27 -24.54 40.13
CA THR A 29 30.68 -25.14 41.37
C THR A 29 29.14 -25.27 41.18
N ARG A 30 28.59 -26.50 41.06
CA ARG A 30 27.95 -27.36 42.12
C ARG A 30 26.67 -26.77 42.77
N GLN A 31 25.57 -27.49 43.02
CA GLN A 31 25.19 -28.92 42.77
C GLN A 31 23.66 -29.17 43.00
N LEU A 32 23.11 -30.25 42.38
CA LEU A 32 22.07 -31.24 42.84
C LEU A 32 20.77 -30.75 43.54
N HIS A 33 19.54 -31.14 43.16
CA HIS A 33 18.93 -32.49 42.97
C HIS A 33 17.71 -32.36 41.99
N GLY A 34 17.15 -33.36 41.28
CA GLY A 34 16.93 -34.80 41.52
C GLY A 34 15.52 -35.05 42.10
N SER A 35 14.61 -35.91 41.59
CA SER A 35 14.60 -36.87 40.46
C SER A 35 13.13 -37.35 40.18
N ARG A 36 12.90 -38.25 39.19
CA ARG A 36 11.65 -39.04 38.91
C ARG A 36 10.44 -38.23 38.34
N SER A 37 9.48 -38.81 37.60
CA SER A 37 9.42 -40.09 36.83
C SER A 37 8.21 -40.10 35.86
N ARG A 38 8.43 -40.64 34.66
CA ARG A 38 7.46 -41.20 33.67
C ARG A 38 6.09 -41.63 34.23
N HIS A 39 4.96 -41.28 33.58
CA HIS A 39 4.36 -42.07 32.48
C HIS A 39 3.05 -41.45 31.91
N HIS A 40 2.51 -42.07 30.84
CA HIS A 40 1.37 -41.60 30.03
C HIS A 40 0.02 -41.47 30.77
N ARG A 41 -0.79 -40.50 30.32
CA ARG A 41 -2.21 -40.77 29.95
C ARG A 41 -2.75 -39.77 28.92
N ARG A 42 -3.52 -40.28 27.95
CA ARG A 42 -4.59 -39.50 27.28
C ARG A 42 -5.76 -39.38 28.27
N SER A 43 -6.29 -38.18 28.49
CA SER A 43 -7.72 -37.94 28.77
C SER A 43 -8.02 -36.45 28.99
N ASN A 44 -8.98 -35.94 28.22
CA ASN A 44 -9.90 -34.83 28.48
C ASN A 44 -9.62 -33.86 29.65
N VAL A 45 -9.40 -32.59 29.31
CA VAL A 45 -9.73 -31.40 30.11
C VAL A 45 -10.23 -30.37 29.09
N ILE A 46 -11.53 -30.25 28.79
CA ILE A 46 -12.53 -29.48 29.55
C ILE A 46 -11.92 -28.70 30.73
N THR A 47 -11.25 -27.58 30.44
CA THR A 47 -11.24 -26.46 31.38
C THR A 47 -12.59 -25.78 31.26
N LYS A 48 -13.43 -25.95 32.28
CA LYS A 48 -14.68 -25.19 32.40
C LYS A 48 -14.34 -23.69 32.35
N VAL A 49 -15.15 -22.94 31.61
CA VAL A 49 -15.32 -21.49 31.80
C VAL A 49 -15.33 -21.19 33.31
N PRO A 50 -14.46 -20.28 33.82
CA PRO A 50 -14.38 -19.98 35.25
C PRO A 50 -15.73 -19.46 35.76
N ALA A 51 -16.00 -19.59 37.06
CA ALA A 51 -17.33 -19.28 37.62
C ALA A 51 -17.80 -17.86 37.26
N TRP A 52 -16.91 -16.86 37.33
CA TRP A 52 -17.19 -15.48 36.95
C TRP A 52 -17.60 -15.35 35.46
N ALA A 53 -16.97 -16.08 34.54
CA ALA A 53 -17.33 -16.06 33.12
C ALA A 53 -18.58 -16.90 32.79
N LYS A 54 -19.26 -17.46 33.80
CA LYS A 54 -20.65 -17.94 33.71
C LYS A 54 -21.66 -17.00 34.37
N GLU A 55 -21.19 -16.06 35.17
CA GLU A 55 -21.97 -14.97 35.75
C GLU A 55 -21.98 -13.73 34.84
N ILE A 56 -21.02 -13.62 33.92
CA ILE A 56 -21.20 -12.84 32.68
C ILE A 56 -22.33 -13.50 31.90
N THR A 57 -23.55 -13.02 32.11
CA THR A 57 -24.59 -13.09 31.10
C THR A 57 -24.07 -12.36 29.88
N ASN A 58 -23.91 -13.05 28.74
CA ASN A 58 -23.82 -12.39 27.45
C ASN A 58 -25.10 -11.57 27.28
N SER A 59 -25.04 -10.27 27.59
CA SER A 59 -26.12 -9.35 27.26
C SER A 59 -26.28 -9.37 25.75
N PRO A 60 -27.50 -9.54 25.21
CA PRO A 60 -27.74 -9.36 23.78
C PRO A 60 -27.36 -7.96 23.25
N GLY A 61 -27.05 -7.01 24.14
CA GLY A 61 -26.64 -5.64 23.80
C GLY A 61 -25.17 -5.43 23.39
N HIS A 62 -24.31 -6.46 23.34
CA HIS A 62 -22.90 -6.29 22.91
C HIS A 62 -22.71 -6.06 21.40
N GLN A 63 -23.80 -5.92 20.65
CA GLN A 63 -23.81 -5.39 19.29
C GLN A 63 -25.05 -4.50 19.15
N ASN A 64 -24.86 -3.18 19.00
CA ASN A 64 -25.89 -2.30 18.47
C ASN A 64 -25.55 -1.90 17.02
N PRO A 65 -25.85 -2.77 16.03
CA PRO A 65 -25.58 -2.45 14.62
C PRO A 65 -26.42 -1.28 14.08
N ALA A 66 -27.40 -0.78 14.83
CA ALA A 66 -28.17 0.43 14.47
C ALA A 66 -27.47 1.74 14.88
N MET A 67 -26.28 1.68 15.50
CA MET A 67 -25.50 2.86 15.94
C MET A 67 -24.04 2.86 15.45
N ALA A 68 -23.68 1.98 14.51
CA ALA A 68 -22.52 2.26 13.66
C ALA A 68 -22.86 3.46 12.74
N PRO A 69 -21.96 4.44 12.55
CA PRO A 69 -22.28 5.64 11.78
C PRO A 69 -22.59 5.30 10.30
N PRO A 70 -23.77 5.66 9.79
CA PRO A 70 -24.04 5.60 8.36
C PRO A 70 -23.33 6.73 7.61
N ASP A 71 -22.95 6.49 6.36
CA ASP A 71 -22.48 7.51 5.42
C ASP A 71 -23.55 8.63 5.28
N PRO A 72 -23.23 9.91 5.52
CA PRO A 72 -24.23 10.97 5.67
C PRO A 72 -24.79 11.48 4.33
N THR A 73 -25.63 10.68 3.67
CA THR A 73 -26.43 11.14 2.52
C THR A 73 -27.94 10.81 2.62
N VAL A 74 -28.68 11.77 3.22
CA VAL A 74 -30.08 12.14 2.90
C VAL A 74 -31.18 11.12 3.31
N GLU A 75 -32.14 11.43 4.19
CA GLU A 75 -32.32 12.59 5.09
C GLU A 75 -33.30 12.22 6.21
N LEU A 76 -33.18 12.86 7.39
CA LEU A 76 -34.23 12.85 8.41
C LEU A 76 -35.23 13.98 8.12
N GLU A 77 -36.48 13.59 7.89
CA GLU A 77 -37.69 14.41 7.78
C GLU A 77 -37.80 15.44 6.63
N LEU A 78 -38.31 15.00 5.47
CA LEU A 78 -39.30 15.76 4.69
C LEU A 78 -40.35 14.84 4.02
N SER A 79 -41.55 14.81 4.61
CA SER A 79 -42.88 14.43 4.04
C SER A 79 -43.11 13.03 3.42
N ASP A 80 -44.27 12.46 3.74
CA ASP A 80 -44.81 11.20 3.20
C ASP A 80 -44.92 11.16 1.66
N ASP A 81 -44.38 10.11 1.03
CA ASP A 81 -45.10 9.40 -0.06
C ASP A 81 -44.50 8.00 -0.34
N SER A 82 -45.33 7.05 -0.79
CA SER A 82 -45.03 5.61 -0.69
C SER A 82 -44.90 4.85 -2.02
N ALA A 83 -43.69 4.45 -2.43
CA ALA A 83 -43.50 3.55 -3.59
C ALA A 83 -42.14 2.81 -3.78
N THR A 84 -41.49 2.23 -2.75
CA THR A 84 -40.58 1.06 -2.94
C THR A 84 -40.32 0.35 -1.61
N SER A 85 -40.40 -1.00 -1.58
CA SER A 85 -40.32 -1.78 -0.33
C SER A 85 -38.88 -2.14 0.08
N LEU A 86 -38.57 -1.88 1.36
CA LEU A 86 -37.30 -2.15 2.05
C LEU A 86 -36.75 -3.58 1.84
N ASP A 87 -37.64 -4.57 1.69
CA ASP A 87 -37.28 -5.99 1.53
C ASP A 87 -36.50 -6.34 0.24
N GLN A 88 -36.55 -5.49 -0.80
CA GLN A 88 -35.74 -5.70 -2.00
C GLN A 88 -34.29 -5.25 -1.77
N TYR A 89 -34.08 -4.15 -1.03
CA TYR A 89 -32.76 -3.63 -0.69
C TYR A 89 -31.95 -4.63 0.16
N TYR A 90 -32.58 -5.30 1.13
CA TYR A 90 -31.90 -6.35 1.91
C TYR A 90 -31.44 -7.54 1.05
N LYS A 91 -32.20 -7.92 0.03
CA LYS A 91 -31.82 -9.01 -0.90
C LYS A 91 -30.70 -8.61 -1.85
N ASP A 92 -30.64 -7.35 -2.25
CA ASP A 92 -29.57 -6.86 -3.10
C ASP A 92 -28.28 -6.61 -2.28
N ALA A 93 -28.41 -6.28 -0.99
CA ALA A 93 -27.29 -6.19 -0.03
C ALA A 93 -26.65 -7.54 0.32
N GLU A 94 -27.41 -8.64 0.41
CA GLU A 94 -26.84 -10.01 0.52
C GLU A 94 -25.94 -10.39 -0.68
N ASN A 95 -26.05 -9.69 -1.81
CA ASN A 95 -25.29 -9.95 -3.04
C ASN A 95 -24.07 -9.03 -3.25
N ALA A 96 -23.74 -8.14 -2.30
CA ALA A 96 -22.65 -7.18 -2.42
C ALA A 96 -21.49 -7.45 -1.44
N THR A 97 -20.64 -8.43 -1.75
CA THR A 97 -19.46 -8.76 -0.93
C THR A 97 -18.17 -8.07 -1.37
N GLU A 98 -17.66 -7.23 -0.47
CA GLU A 98 -16.25 -6.99 -0.12
C GLU A 98 -15.21 -6.88 -1.26
N SER A 99 -14.80 -5.64 -1.54
CA SER A 99 -13.54 -5.35 -2.22
C SER A 99 -12.74 -4.27 -1.49
N SER A 100 -11.73 -4.67 -0.70
CA SER A 100 -10.35 -4.16 -0.77
C SER A 100 -9.53 -4.55 0.47
N ASP A 101 -8.67 -5.55 0.35
CA ASP A 101 -7.63 -5.83 1.34
C ASP A 101 -6.58 -4.71 1.37
N VAL A 102 -6.65 -3.84 2.36
CA VAL A 102 -5.54 -2.98 2.77
C VAL A 102 -4.65 -3.78 3.71
N THR A 103 -3.56 -4.38 3.22
CA THR A 103 -2.58 -5.03 4.10
C THR A 103 -1.60 -4.01 4.70
N PRO A 104 -1.40 -3.98 6.05
CA PRO A 104 -0.56 -2.96 6.69
C PRO A 104 0.93 -3.05 6.32
N ASN A 105 1.57 -1.89 6.21
CA ASN A 105 2.98 -1.78 5.84
C ASN A 105 3.90 -2.31 6.96
N LYS A 106 4.65 -3.39 6.69
CA LYS A 106 5.58 -4.02 7.64
C LYS A 106 6.92 -3.27 7.71
N SER A 107 6.93 -2.08 8.30
CA SER A 107 8.15 -1.27 8.49
C SER A 107 8.43 -0.84 9.94
N HIS A 108 7.95 -1.59 10.94
CA HIS A 108 8.36 -1.38 12.34
C HIS A 108 8.81 -2.67 13.05
N LEU A 109 10.13 -2.88 13.09
CA LEU A 109 10.79 -3.71 14.10
C LEU A 109 10.69 -3.01 15.48
N SER A 110 9.50 -3.05 16.09
CA SER A 110 9.23 -2.35 17.36
C SER A 110 8.78 -3.27 18.50
N ARG A 111 9.04 -4.59 18.41
CA ARG A 111 9.10 -5.46 19.60
C ARG A 111 10.15 -5.01 20.66
N ARG A 112 10.97 -4.00 20.36
CA ARG A 112 11.85 -3.27 21.29
C ARG A 112 11.43 -1.84 21.62
N SER A 113 10.36 -1.27 21.04
CA SER A 113 9.88 0.07 21.41
C SER A 113 9.00 0.07 22.66
N LEU A 114 8.35 -1.05 22.96
CA LEU A 114 7.57 -1.27 24.19
C LEU A 114 8.39 -1.08 25.47
N GLU A 115 9.73 -1.16 25.40
CA GLU A 115 10.63 -1.01 26.55
C GLU A 115 11.44 0.31 26.53
N LYS A 116 11.21 1.21 25.56
CA LYS A 116 11.98 2.46 25.41
C LYS A 116 11.18 3.76 25.22
N ARG A 117 9.88 3.75 25.51
CA ARG A 117 9.11 4.95 25.88
C ARG A 117 8.57 4.81 27.31
N ALA A 118 9.46 4.82 28.29
CA ALA A 118 9.13 4.79 29.72
C ALA A 118 8.58 6.14 30.25
N SER A 119 7.72 6.80 29.46
CA SER A 119 7.22 8.16 29.68
C SER A 119 5.94 8.48 28.90
N GLY A 120 5.16 7.47 28.50
CA GLY A 120 3.84 7.66 27.86
C GLY A 120 2.72 7.85 28.89
N PRO A 121 1.59 8.52 28.54
CA PRO A 121 0.47 8.77 29.46
C PRO A 121 -0.23 7.50 29.97
N LEU A 122 0.03 6.35 29.35
CA LEU A 122 -0.46 5.03 29.78
C LEU A 122 0.17 4.52 31.09
N TYR A 123 1.17 5.20 31.68
CA TYR A 123 1.82 4.76 32.91
C TYR A 123 1.95 5.89 33.95
N CYS A 124 1.69 5.56 35.22
CA CYS A 124 1.71 6.49 36.35
C CYS A 124 2.78 6.13 37.39
N LYS A 125 3.59 7.10 37.83
CA LYS A 125 4.65 6.87 38.82
C LYS A 125 4.22 7.35 40.20
N ASP A 126 3.56 6.47 40.96
CA ASP A 126 3.09 6.69 42.35
C ASP A 126 2.25 7.96 42.57
N GLY A 127 1.62 8.46 41.50
CA GLY A 127 0.82 9.68 41.49
C GLY A 127 -0.26 9.62 40.39
N PRO A 128 -0.99 10.72 40.14
CA PRO A 128 -2.06 10.76 39.16
C PRO A 128 -1.54 10.59 37.72
N CYS A 129 -2.44 10.14 36.85
CA CYS A 129 -2.18 10.03 35.41
C CYS A 129 -2.12 11.40 34.74
N ALA A 130 -1.38 11.50 33.64
CA ALA A 130 -1.14 12.79 32.97
C ALA A 130 -2.40 13.36 32.28
N ASP A 131 -3.33 12.48 31.91
CA ASP A 131 -4.66 12.75 31.37
C ASP A 131 -5.75 12.80 32.47
N ASP A 132 -5.33 12.89 33.74
CA ASP A 132 -6.17 12.86 34.94
C ASP A 132 -7.07 11.61 35.06
N SER A 133 -6.78 10.54 34.31
CA SER A 133 -7.43 9.23 34.44
C SER A 133 -7.03 8.47 35.72
N CYS A 134 -7.59 7.27 35.92
CA CYS A 134 -7.24 6.43 37.05
C CYS A 134 -5.86 5.77 36.86
N CYS A 135 -4.98 5.93 37.84
CA CYS A 135 -3.75 5.15 37.96
C CYS A 135 -4.09 3.78 38.56
N GLY A 136 -4.37 2.80 37.69
CA GLY A 136 -4.86 1.47 38.04
C GLY A 136 -3.77 0.43 38.37
N PRO A 137 -4.11 -0.86 38.30
CA PRO A 137 -3.17 -1.97 38.55
C PRO A 137 -1.90 -1.88 37.70
N ASP A 138 -0.79 -2.42 38.23
CA ASP A 138 0.53 -2.45 37.58
C ASP A 138 1.04 -1.09 37.07
N LYS A 139 0.55 0.01 37.66
CA LYS A 139 0.92 1.40 37.33
C LYS A 139 0.50 1.81 35.92
N ILE A 140 -0.59 1.24 35.42
CA ILE A 140 -1.19 1.55 34.11
C ILE A 140 -2.35 2.55 34.31
N CYS A 141 -2.35 3.62 33.53
CA CYS A 141 -3.45 4.59 33.50
C CYS A 141 -4.65 4.05 32.72
N GLY A 142 -5.86 4.55 32.99
CA GLY A 142 -7.06 4.25 32.19
C GLY A 142 -8.41 4.57 32.82
N TYR A 143 -9.46 4.23 32.06
CA TYR A 143 -10.86 4.54 32.34
C TYR A 143 -11.69 3.25 32.45
N GLY A 144 -12.85 3.33 33.12
CA GLY A 144 -13.73 2.17 33.32
C GLY A 144 -13.29 1.25 34.47
N PRO A 145 -14.08 0.20 34.76
CA PRO A 145 -14.04 -0.55 36.02
C PRO A 145 -12.75 -1.33 36.27
N ASP A 146 -12.04 -1.76 35.22
CA ASP A 146 -10.79 -2.53 35.34
C ASP A 146 -9.63 -1.69 35.90
N TYR A 147 -9.70 -0.37 35.72
CA TYR A 147 -8.79 0.61 36.32
C TYR A 147 -9.40 1.15 37.62
N CYS A 148 -10.68 1.50 37.56
CA CYS A 148 -11.44 2.10 38.66
C CYS A 148 -11.96 1.09 39.68
N GLY A 149 -11.03 0.58 40.46
CA GLY A 149 -11.31 -0.29 41.58
C GLY A 149 -10.26 -0.22 42.69
N LYS A 150 -10.12 -1.32 43.42
CA LYS A 150 -9.21 -1.45 44.56
C LYS A 150 -7.75 -1.47 44.12
N GLY A 151 -7.18 -0.29 43.96
CA GLY A 151 -5.83 -0.06 43.43
C GLY A 151 -5.65 1.31 42.82
N CYS A 152 -6.75 1.99 42.46
CA CYS A 152 -6.70 3.34 41.91
C CYS A 152 -6.07 4.34 42.89
N SER A 153 -5.10 5.14 42.42
CA SER A 153 -4.49 6.23 43.20
C SER A 153 -4.72 7.63 42.63
N SER A 154 -5.75 7.79 41.79
CA SER A 154 -6.04 9.03 41.03
C SER A 154 -7.55 9.27 41.00
N ASN A 155 -8.08 9.85 39.92
CA ASN A 155 -9.49 10.16 39.71
C ASN A 155 -10.22 9.01 38.98
N CYS A 156 -11.41 8.64 39.47
CA CYS A 156 -12.28 7.64 38.84
C CYS A 156 -13.57 8.19 38.23
N ASP A 157 -13.81 9.48 38.41
CA ASP A 157 -14.91 10.21 37.76
C ASP A 157 -14.44 10.82 36.41
N ALA A 158 -13.23 10.47 35.96
CA ALA A 158 -12.67 10.88 34.68
C ALA A 158 -13.38 10.14 33.53
N THR A 159 -13.86 10.88 32.53
CA THR A 159 -14.46 10.32 31.32
C THR A 159 -13.40 10.05 30.25
N ALA A 160 -13.59 8.94 29.52
CA ALA A 160 -12.72 8.55 28.42
C ALA A 160 -12.93 9.44 27.18
N MET A 161 -11.98 9.38 26.24
CA MET A 161 -12.05 10.15 24.99
C MET A 161 -13.13 9.61 24.04
N CYS A 162 -13.37 8.30 24.07
CA CYS A 162 -14.35 7.61 23.24
C CYS A 162 -14.95 6.39 23.96
N GLY A 163 -16.02 5.85 23.40
CA GLY A 163 -16.56 4.56 23.84
C GLY A 163 -17.48 4.63 25.04
N GLU A 164 -17.83 3.47 25.59
CA GLU A 164 -18.80 3.31 26.69
C GLU A 164 -18.40 4.04 27.99
N TYR A 165 -17.12 4.39 28.17
CA TYR A 165 -16.60 5.12 29.33
C TYR A 165 -16.44 6.63 29.08
N SER A 166 -16.84 7.12 27.91
CA SER A 166 -16.82 8.55 27.57
C SER A 166 -17.99 9.31 28.20
N GLU A 167 -18.02 10.63 27.98
CA GLU A 167 -19.17 11.46 28.34
C GLU A 167 -20.44 10.92 27.66
N GLU A 168 -21.49 10.70 28.46
CA GLU A 168 -22.76 10.06 28.06
C GLU A 168 -22.63 8.63 27.49
N GLY A 169 -21.42 8.07 27.38
CA GLY A 169 -21.13 6.76 26.80
C GLY A 169 -21.25 6.72 25.26
N GLU A 170 -21.36 7.89 24.61
CA GLU A 170 -21.70 8.01 23.18
C GLU A 170 -20.58 8.60 22.31
N MET A 171 -19.46 9.06 22.86
CA MET A 171 -18.43 9.78 22.08
C MET A 171 -17.70 8.86 21.09
N PRO A 172 -17.77 9.10 19.77
CA PRO A 172 -16.93 8.42 18.80
C PRO A 172 -15.54 9.06 18.74
N CYS A 173 -14.58 8.33 18.19
CA CYS A 173 -13.32 8.91 17.75
C CYS A 173 -13.51 9.75 16.48
N GLY A 174 -13.13 11.03 16.60
CA GLY A 174 -13.01 11.92 15.47
C GLY A 174 -12.11 11.37 14.36
N MET A 175 -12.35 11.80 13.12
CA MET A 175 -11.68 11.28 11.93
C MET A 175 -11.80 9.75 11.74
N ASN A 176 -12.75 9.10 12.41
CA ASN A 176 -12.97 7.65 12.40
C ASN A 176 -11.75 6.82 12.89
N LEU A 177 -10.92 7.37 13.80
CA LEU A 177 -9.83 6.60 14.43
C LEU A 177 -10.34 5.37 15.19
N CYS A 178 -9.44 4.43 15.52
CA CYS A 178 -9.80 3.30 16.39
C CYS A 178 -10.03 3.79 17.83
N CYS A 179 -11.20 3.50 18.39
CA CYS A 179 -11.45 3.60 19.83
C CYS A 179 -10.94 2.34 20.54
N SER A 180 -9.99 2.49 21.48
CA SER A 180 -9.45 1.36 22.22
C SER A 180 -10.45 0.80 23.24
N ALA A 181 -10.23 -0.42 23.74
CA ALA A 181 -11.09 -1.03 24.77
C ALA A 181 -11.18 -0.14 26.03
N SER A 182 -10.08 0.53 26.37
CA SER A 182 -9.97 1.47 27.49
C SER A 182 -10.42 2.90 27.16
N GLY A 183 -10.94 3.19 25.96
CA GLY A 183 -11.54 4.48 25.62
C GLY A 183 -10.60 5.61 25.16
N TRP A 184 -9.44 5.29 24.56
CA TRP A 184 -8.63 6.29 23.82
C TRP A 184 -8.73 6.11 22.32
N CYS A 185 -8.66 7.22 21.59
CA CYS A 185 -8.53 7.21 20.13
C CYS A 185 -7.08 7.07 19.69
N GLY A 186 -6.83 6.29 18.64
CA GLY A 186 -5.51 6.21 18.03
C GLY A 186 -5.46 5.46 16.70
N THR A 187 -4.26 5.47 16.11
CA THR A 187 -3.99 5.09 14.71
C THR A 187 -3.22 3.77 14.56
N THR A 188 -2.94 3.05 15.65
CA THR A 188 -2.01 1.91 15.66
C THR A 188 -2.61 0.65 16.29
N GLU A 189 -1.91 -0.48 16.15
CA GLU A 189 -2.35 -1.81 16.62
C GLU A 189 -2.78 -1.85 18.09
N VAL A 190 -2.19 -1.00 18.96
CA VAL A 190 -2.55 -0.93 20.39
C VAL A 190 -3.87 -0.19 20.67
N PHE A 191 -4.49 0.42 19.65
CA PHE A 191 -5.84 0.98 19.71
C PHE A 191 -6.84 0.15 18.91
N CYS A 192 -6.41 -0.44 17.78
CA CYS A 192 -7.28 -1.17 16.87
C CYS A 192 -7.42 -2.68 17.18
N SER A 193 -6.38 -3.35 17.67
CA SER A 193 -6.33 -4.83 17.69
C SER A 193 -5.94 -5.43 19.05
N ASN A 194 -4.94 -4.85 19.72
CA ASN A 194 -4.56 -5.21 21.09
C ASN A 194 -4.97 -4.06 22.02
N ALA A 195 -6.27 -3.79 22.07
CA ALA A 195 -6.84 -2.50 22.48
C ALA A 195 -6.95 -2.31 24.01
N ASP A 196 -6.54 -3.31 24.77
CA ASP A 196 -6.48 -3.32 26.24
C ASP A 196 -5.03 -3.61 26.69
N PRO A 197 -4.38 -2.69 27.42
CA PRO A 197 -3.00 -2.86 27.89
C PRO A 197 -2.85 -3.81 29.09
N ILE A 198 -3.93 -4.12 29.84
CA ILE A 198 -3.91 -4.99 31.03
C ILE A 198 -4.00 -6.46 30.61
N HIS A 199 -5.11 -6.88 29.99
CA HIS A 199 -5.34 -8.29 29.65
C HIS A 199 -4.88 -8.67 28.24
N LYS A 200 -4.67 -7.70 27.34
CA LYS A 200 -4.20 -7.89 25.95
C LYS A 200 -5.10 -8.84 25.16
N THR A 201 -6.39 -8.83 25.46
CA THR A 201 -7.39 -9.73 24.88
C THR A 201 -8.67 -9.04 24.41
N LEU A 202 -8.90 -7.78 24.79
CA LEU A 202 -10.08 -7.04 24.35
C LEU A 202 -9.83 -6.35 22.99
N PRO A 203 -10.78 -6.44 22.04
CA PRO A 203 -10.74 -5.68 20.79
C PRO A 203 -11.06 -4.20 21.03
N CYS A 204 -10.86 -3.38 20.00
CA CYS A 204 -11.38 -2.02 19.92
C CYS A 204 -12.91 -1.95 20.15
N GLN A 205 -13.41 -0.81 20.62
CA GLN A 205 -14.85 -0.59 20.78
C GLN A 205 -15.50 -0.25 19.43
N ALA A 206 -16.04 -1.28 18.77
CA ALA A 206 -16.77 -1.12 17.51
C ALA A 206 -18.00 -0.22 17.68
N GLY A 207 -18.28 0.61 16.67
CA GLY A 207 -19.33 1.65 16.71
C GLY A 207 -18.78 3.04 17.05
N TYR A 208 -17.71 3.12 17.83
CA TYR A 208 -17.03 4.38 18.21
C TYR A 208 -15.83 4.72 17.32
N GLY A 209 -15.65 4.01 16.20
CA GLY A 209 -14.52 4.18 15.29
C GLY A 209 -14.34 3.01 14.34
N SER A 210 -13.38 3.12 13.42
CA SER A 210 -13.18 2.18 12.30
C SER A 210 -12.68 0.79 12.68
N CYS A 211 -12.10 0.61 13.89
CA CYS A 211 -11.46 -0.63 14.35
C CYS A 211 -10.33 -1.19 13.45
N ASN A 212 -9.97 -0.50 12.38
CA ASN A 212 -9.05 -0.93 11.33
C ASN A 212 -7.94 0.11 11.17
N ILE A 213 -6.70 -0.34 10.97
CA ILE A 213 -5.58 0.57 10.69
C ILE A 213 -5.64 1.00 9.23
N ALA A 214 -5.95 2.28 8.97
CA ALA A 214 -5.85 2.83 7.63
C ALA A 214 -4.38 2.96 7.19
N SER A 215 -4.09 2.63 5.93
CA SER A 215 -2.82 2.95 5.29
C SER A 215 -2.80 4.40 4.84
N SER A 216 -1.70 5.12 5.08
CA SER A 216 -1.47 6.40 4.40
C SER A 216 -1.46 6.26 2.88
N PRO A 217 -1.97 7.25 2.12
CA PRO A 217 -1.77 7.34 0.69
C PRO A 217 -0.28 7.27 0.33
N SER A 218 0.02 6.74 -0.85
CA SER A 218 1.39 6.67 -1.36
C SER A 218 1.41 7.10 -2.82
N CYS A 219 2.21 8.13 -3.09
CA CYS A 219 2.58 8.61 -4.41
C CYS A 219 4.12 8.68 -4.49
N ALA A 220 4.67 8.86 -5.69
CA ALA A 220 6.11 9.08 -5.84
C ALA A 220 6.55 10.35 -5.08
N LYS A 221 7.65 10.28 -4.33
CA LYS A 221 8.25 11.46 -3.69
C LYS A 221 8.69 12.44 -4.77
N GLY A 222 8.28 13.70 -4.70
CA GLY A 222 8.53 14.67 -5.77
C GLY A 222 7.69 14.44 -7.05
N SER A 223 6.56 13.73 -6.94
CA SER A 223 5.60 13.51 -8.05
C SER A 223 5.03 14.80 -8.64
N GLY A 224 5.12 15.92 -7.92
CA GLY A 224 4.48 17.17 -8.26
C GLY A 224 2.96 17.16 -8.05
N SER A 225 2.39 16.25 -7.26
CA SER A 225 0.97 16.30 -6.90
C SER A 225 0.62 17.61 -6.18
N THR A 226 1.55 18.12 -5.37
CA THR A 226 1.48 19.42 -4.68
C THR A 226 1.59 20.63 -5.61
N ASN A 227 1.81 20.44 -6.92
CA ASN A 227 1.78 21.53 -7.90
C ASN A 227 0.36 21.88 -8.38
N GLY A 228 -0.66 21.10 -7.99
CA GLY A 228 -2.04 21.34 -8.43
C GLY A 228 -2.60 22.69 -7.98
N ARG A 229 -2.25 23.11 -6.75
CA ARG A 229 -2.60 24.42 -6.18
C ARG A 229 -1.46 24.94 -5.30
N THR A 230 -1.30 26.26 -5.29
CA THR A 230 -0.46 26.99 -4.33
C THR A 230 -1.25 28.19 -3.83
N ILE A 231 -1.52 28.22 -2.53
CA ILE A 231 -2.42 29.16 -1.84
C ILE A 231 -1.59 30.05 -0.91
N GLY A 232 -1.85 31.35 -0.88
CA GLY A 232 -1.17 32.28 0.03
C GLY A 232 -2.14 33.10 0.88
N TYR A 233 -2.06 32.97 2.20
CA TYR A 233 -2.82 33.79 3.14
C TYR A 233 -2.14 35.14 3.29
N TYR A 234 -2.92 36.22 3.30
CA TYR A 234 -2.48 37.60 3.46
C TYR A 234 -3.08 38.21 4.74
N GLN A 235 -2.22 38.55 5.70
CA GLN A 235 -2.64 39.15 6.97
C GLN A 235 -3.04 40.62 6.76
N SER A 236 -4.35 40.90 6.73
CA SER A 236 -4.93 42.24 6.56
C SER A 236 -4.44 43.27 7.58
N TRP A 237 -4.15 42.83 8.80
CA TRP A 237 -3.64 43.66 9.88
C TRP A 237 -2.14 43.96 9.77
N ASN A 238 -1.38 43.33 8.87
CA ASN A 238 0.07 43.53 8.79
C ASN A 238 0.43 45.01 8.60
N VAL A 239 -0.33 45.73 7.74
CA VAL A 239 -0.13 47.16 7.46
C VAL A 239 -0.50 48.09 8.60
N ARG A 240 -1.23 47.59 9.61
CA ARG A 240 -1.64 48.34 10.82
C ARG A 240 -0.79 48.01 12.04
N ALA A 241 -0.41 46.74 12.21
CA ALA A 241 0.17 46.20 13.42
C ALA A 241 1.70 46.13 13.41
N ARG A 242 2.35 45.97 12.24
CA ARG A 242 3.81 45.88 12.18
C ARG A 242 4.49 47.24 12.30
N LYS A 243 5.66 47.23 12.93
CA LYS A 243 6.55 48.41 13.06
C LYS A 243 7.27 48.75 11.75
N CYS A 244 7.56 47.75 10.95
CA CYS A 244 8.25 47.85 9.65
C CYS A 244 7.89 46.64 8.76
N ASP A 245 8.45 46.57 7.55
CA ASP A 245 8.16 45.51 6.57
C ASP A 245 6.65 45.23 6.39
N THR A 246 5.88 46.33 6.32
CA THR A 246 4.46 46.31 5.98
C THR A 246 4.30 46.11 4.48
N LYS A 247 3.34 45.27 4.09
CA LYS A 247 3.05 44.96 2.69
C LYS A 247 1.57 45.17 2.43
N THR A 248 1.24 46.15 1.59
CA THR A 248 -0.10 46.29 1.00
C THR A 248 -0.31 45.22 -0.08
N PRO A 249 -1.56 44.94 -0.52
CA PRO A 249 -1.81 43.91 -1.55
C PRO A 249 -1.02 44.12 -2.85
N LYS A 250 -0.81 45.38 -3.26
CA LYS A 250 -0.05 45.77 -4.45
C LYS A 250 1.47 45.51 -4.36
N GLN A 251 1.98 45.25 -3.16
CA GLN A 251 3.40 44.95 -2.90
C GLN A 251 3.67 43.43 -2.77
N LEU A 252 2.64 42.59 -2.92
CA LEU A 252 2.79 41.14 -2.84
C LEU A 252 3.43 40.58 -4.11
N ASN A 253 4.41 39.69 -3.94
CA ASN A 253 4.94 38.90 -5.05
C ASN A 253 4.03 37.68 -5.27
N THR A 254 3.08 37.81 -6.20
CA THR A 254 2.07 36.78 -6.50
C THR A 254 2.56 35.70 -7.46
N LYS A 255 3.82 35.73 -7.91
CA LYS A 255 4.37 34.75 -8.87
C LYS A 255 4.33 33.34 -8.29
N GLY A 256 3.68 32.43 -9.01
CA GLY A 256 3.56 31.01 -8.63
C GLY A 256 2.33 30.69 -7.75
N PHE A 257 1.56 31.70 -7.33
CA PHE A 257 0.30 31.47 -6.61
C PHE A 257 -0.86 31.23 -7.57
N THR A 258 -1.73 30.32 -7.18
CA THR A 258 -3.02 30.03 -7.84
C THR A 258 -4.18 30.72 -7.13
N HIS A 259 -4.08 30.86 -5.81
CA HIS A 259 -5.08 31.50 -4.96
C HIS A 259 -4.38 32.38 -3.92
N LEU A 260 -4.95 33.54 -3.60
CA LEU A 260 -4.61 34.31 -2.40
C LEU A 260 -5.85 34.51 -1.53
N PHE A 261 -5.70 34.33 -0.23
CA PHE A 261 -6.79 34.44 0.75
C PHE A 261 -6.59 35.70 1.60
N TYR A 262 -7.59 36.58 1.64
CA TYR A 262 -7.56 37.77 2.49
C TYR A 262 -7.95 37.38 3.92
N SER A 263 -7.04 37.56 4.88
CA SER A 263 -7.21 37.11 6.26
C SER A 263 -7.32 38.32 7.21
N PHE A 264 -8.44 38.61 7.85
CA PHE A 264 -9.72 37.90 7.85
C PHE A 264 -10.89 38.88 7.75
N ALA A 265 -12.05 38.36 7.32
CA ALA A 265 -13.34 38.90 7.72
C ALA A 265 -13.85 38.17 8.98
N PHE A 266 -14.72 38.81 9.75
CA PHE A 266 -15.28 38.29 11.00
C PHE A 266 -16.78 38.05 10.86
N ILE A 267 -17.38 37.43 11.88
CA ILE A 267 -18.83 37.18 11.98
C ILE A 267 -19.38 38.05 13.12
N ASP A 268 -20.43 38.83 12.83
CA ASP A 268 -21.15 39.58 13.86
C ASP A 268 -21.86 38.63 14.84
N PRO A 269 -21.65 38.74 16.16
CA PRO A 269 -22.12 37.76 17.15
C PRO A 269 -23.64 37.71 17.34
N VAL A 270 -24.40 38.67 16.78
CA VAL A 270 -25.85 38.79 16.98
C VAL A 270 -26.63 38.44 15.72
N SER A 271 -26.20 38.93 14.56
CA SER A 271 -26.85 38.72 13.27
C SER A 271 -26.25 37.56 12.46
N PHE A 272 -25.09 37.04 12.89
CA PHE A 272 -24.29 36.04 12.18
C PHE A 272 -23.86 36.43 10.77
N LYS A 273 -23.85 37.74 10.47
CA LYS A 273 -23.43 38.26 9.17
C LYS A 273 -21.92 38.48 9.11
N VAL A 274 -21.33 38.27 7.95
CA VAL A 274 -19.92 38.59 7.71
C VAL A 274 -19.70 40.10 7.74
N THR A 275 -18.67 40.53 8.47
CA THR A 275 -18.23 41.92 8.61
C THR A 275 -16.72 42.03 8.35
N PRO A 276 -16.21 43.20 7.94
CA PRO A 276 -14.77 43.46 8.00
C PRO A 276 -14.26 43.32 9.43
N ALA A 277 -13.08 42.72 9.63
CA ALA A 277 -12.45 42.66 10.96
C ALA A 277 -12.04 44.05 11.47
N HIS A 278 -11.79 45.00 10.57
CA HIS A 278 -11.55 46.41 10.85
C HIS A 278 -12.06 47.30 9.70
N ASP A 279 -12.48 48.53 9.98
CA ASP A 279 -13.05 49.45 8.96
C ASP A 279 -12.09 49.70 7.78
N ASP A 280 -10.78 49.82 8.06
CA ASP A 280 -9.73 50.00 7.04
C ASP A 280 -9.64 48.84 6.02
N ASP A 281 -10.14 47.65 6.37
CA ASP A 281 -10.09 46.48 5.48
C ASP A 281 -10.98 46.67 4.24
N VAL A 282 -12.05 47.48 4.33
CA VAL A 282 -12.94 47.79 3.20
C VAL A 282 -12.18 48.30 1.97
N LYS A 283 -11.16 49.14 2.18
CA LYS A 283 -10.31 49.63 1.09
C LYS A 283 -9.32 48.55 0.63
N GLN A 284 -8.66 47.89 1.57
CA GLN A 284 -7.64 46.89 1.28
C GLN A 284 -8.19 45.68 0.51
N MET A 285 -9.40 45.21 0.84
CA MET A 285 -10.05 44.10 0.14
C MET A 285 -10.24 44.40 -1.35
N ARG A 286 -10.65 45.62 -1.72
CA ARG A 286 -10.76 46.01 -3.13
C ARG A 286 -9.39 46.11 -3.83
N GLU A 287 -8.35 46.54 -3.12
CA GLU A 287 -6.98 46.51 -3.67
C GLU A 287 -6.42 45.08 -3.78
N PHE A 288 -6.96 44.14 -2.99
CA PHE A 288 -6.60 42.73 -3.01
C PHE A 288 -7.32 41.97 -4.12
N THR A 289 -8.64 42.11 -4.27
CA THR A 289 -9.39 41.44 -5.35
C THR A 289 -9.00 41.96 -6.73
N ASP A 290 -8.50 43.19 -6.83
CA ASP A 290 -7.84 43.73 -8.02
C ASP A 290 -6.65 42.88 -8.53
N LEU A 291 -6.01 42.07 -7.69
CA LEU A 291 -4.93 41.14 -8.09
C LEU A 291 -5.42 40.00 -8.99
N SER A 292 -6.71 39.66 -8.98
CA SER A 292 -7.31 38.61 -9.83
C SER A 292 -7.58 39.05 -11.28
N LYS A 293 -7.49 40.36 -11.58
CA LYS A 293 -7.96 40.95 -12.84
C LYS A 293 -7.25 40.44 -14.11
N ASP A 294 -6.07 39.84 -14.00
CA ASP A 294 -5.37 39.26 -15.15
C ASP A 294 -5.79 37.80 -15.46
N GLY A 295 -6.67 37.22 -14.63
CA GLY A 295 -7.23 35.89 -14.79
C GLY A 295 -6.32 34.73 -14.39
N LYS A 296 -5.10 34.98 -13.88
CA LYS A 296 -4.15 33.92 -13.48
C LYS A 296 -4.26 33.51 -12.02
N LEU A 297 -4.84 34.38 -11.20
CA LEU A 297 -4.93 34.23 -9.75
C LEU A 297 -6.40 34.32 -9.32
N GLN A 298 -6.80 33.49 -8.36
CA GLN A 298 -8.06 33.69 -7.65
C GLN A 298 -7.86 34.41 -6.31
N THR A 299 -8.76 35.34 -5.98
CA THR A 299 -8.75 36.04 -4.69
C THR A 299 -9.98 35.66 -3.87
N TRP A 300 -9.78 35.04 -2.72
CA TRP A 300 -10.84 34.55 -1.83
C TRP A 300 -10.78 35.27 -0.47
N ILE A 301 -11.88 35.22 0.29
CA ILE A 301 -11.97 35.79 1.65
C ILE A 301 -11.88 34.67 2.69
N ALA A 302 -10.94 34.76 3.63
CA ALA A 302 -10.90 33.88 4.78
C ALA A 302 -11.70 34.49 5.94
N ILE A 303 -12.49 33.68 6.64
CA ILE A 303 -13.35 34.10 7.74
C ILE A 303 -12.93 33.40 9.03
N GLY A 304 -12.74 34.16 10.11
CA GLY A 304 -12.37 33.63 11.42
C GLY A 304 -10.91 33.88 11.80
N GLY A 305 -10.15 32.80 12.00
CA GLY A 305 -8.76 32.80 12.47
C GLY A 305 -8.62 32.87 14.01
N PHE A 306 -7.42 32.59 14.50
CA PHE A 306 -7.14 32.39 15.92
C PHE A 306 -7.68 33.48 16.86
N ASP A 307 -7.52 34.77 16.53
CA ASP A 307 -7.94 35.82 17.47
C ASP A 307 -9.47 35.97 17.60
N PHE A 308 -10.24 35.47 16.62
CA PHE A 308 -11.71 35.56 16.62
C PHE A 308 -12.36 34.74 17.76
N SER A 309 -11.75 33.62 18.15
CA SER A 309 -12.26 32.70 19.17
C SER A 309 -11.62 32.89 20.56
N ASN A 310 -10.86 33.96 20.78
CA ASN A 310 -10.23 34.24 22.08
C ASN A 310 -11.28 34.47 23.19
N GLU A 311 -11.07 33.85 24.37
CA GLU A 311 -12.02 33.81 25.51
C GLU A 311 -12.53 35.18 25.96
N ASN A 312 -11.69 36.22 25.90
CA ASN A 312 -12.03 37.57 26.32
C ASN A 312 -12.70 38.44 25.23
N THR A 313 -13.16 37.84 24.13
CA THR A 313 -13.81 38.55 23.01
C THR A 313 -15.31 38.29 22.97
N SER A 314 -16.09 39.25 22.45
CA SER A 314 -17.53 39.05 22.21
C SER A 314 -17.83 38.00 21.13
N THR A 315 -16.82 37.60 20.36
CA THR A 315 -16.91 36.63 19.26
C THR A 315 -16.60 35.19 19.68
N HIS A 316 -16.16 34.97 20.93
CA HIS A 316 -15.69 33.68 21.45
C HIS A 316 -16.55 32.47 21.05
N THR A 317 -17.87 32.50 21.30
CA THR A 317 -18.81 31.41 20.98
C THR A 317 -19.46 31.51 19.60
N THR A 318 -19.17 32.57 18.83
CA THR A 318 -19.96 32.97 17.66
C THR A 318 -19.99 31.94 16.55
N TRP A 319 -18.89 31.20 16.33
CA TRP A 319 -18.91 30.07 15.39
C TRP A 319 -19.93 29.01 15.76
N SER A 320 -19.91 28.54 17.01
CA SER A 320 -20.83 27.51 17.49
C SER A 320 -22.28 28.03 17.50
N ASP A 321 -22.50 29.29 17.87
CA ASP A 321 -23.82 29.94 17.84
C ASP A 321 -24.35 30.09 16.41
N MET A 322 -23.50 30.46 15.45
CA MET A 322 -23.85 30.59 14.03
C MET A 322 -24.24 29.23 13.42
N VAL A 323 -23.48 28.17 13.68
CA VAL A 323 -23.80 26.85 13.09
C VAL A 323 -24.99 26.16 13.75
N SER A 324 -25.34 26.53 14.99
CA SER A 324 -26.31 25.82 15.85
C SER A 324 -27.72 25.65 15.27
N THR A 325 -28.18 26.54 14.38
CA THR A 325 -29.52 26.44 13.77
C THR A 325 -29.49 26.77 12.28
N LYS A 326 -30.43 26.17 11.53
CA LYS A 326 -30.60 26.42 10.09
C LYS A 326 -30.86 27.90 9.77
N ALA A 327 -31.53 28.65 10.66
CA ALA A 327 -31.78 30.07 10.48
C ALA A 327 -30.50 30.92 10.61
N ASN A 328 -29.66 30.61 11.60
CA ASN A 328 -28.38 31.28 11.81
C ASN A 328 -27.41 31.01 10.65
N ARG A 329 -27.32 29.74 10.23
CA ARG A 329 -26.54 29.34 9.04
C ARG A 329 -27.01 30.03 7.78
N ALA A 330 -28.32 30.11 7.53
CA ALA A 330 -28.86 30.85 6.38
C ALA A 330 -28.46 32.34 6.39
N SER A 331 -28.55 33.01 7.56
CA SER A 331 -28.10 34.41 7.70
C SER A 331 -26.62 34.59 7.35
N PHE A 332 -25.77 33.67 7.82
CA PHE A 332 -24.36 33.64 7.48
C PHE A 332 -24.14 33.39 5.97
N ILE A 333 -24.71 32.33 5.41
CA ILE A 333 -24.59 31.95 3.99
C ILE A 333 -24.98 33.10 3.04
N ASP A 334 -26.13 33.74 3.28
CA ASP A 334 -26.58 34.86 2.46
C ASP A 334 -25.65 36.08 2.60
N SER A 335 -25.12 36.33 3.80
CA SER A 335 -24.17 37.41 4.04
C SER A 335 -22.79 37.17 3.40
N VAL A 336 -22.26 35.93 3.46
CA VAL A 336 -21.00 35.53 2.82
C VAL A 336 -21.11 35.75 1.31
N ARG A 337 -22.21 35.31 0.69
CA ARG A 337 -22.47 35.56 -0.74
C ARG A 337 -22.48 37.05 -1.05
N ALA A 338 -23.24 37.84 -0.30
CA ALA A 338 -23.32 39.29 -0.49
C ALA A 338 -21.95 39.97 -0.33
N TYR A 339 -21.12 39.49 0.61
CA TYR A 339 -19.75 39.97 0.84
C TYR A 339 -18.84 39.65 -0.35
N MET A 340 -18.93 38.43 -0.90
CA MET A 340 -18.17 38.04 -2.09
C MET A 340 -18.60 38.84 -3.34
N ASP A 341 -19.91 39.01 -3.56
CA ASP A 341 -20.45 39.85 -4.65
C ASP A 341 -20.04 41.34 -4.50
N GLU A 342 -20.05 41.91 -3.28
CA GLU A 342 -19.74 43.33 -3.01
C GLU A 342 -18.25 43.67 -3.18
N TYR A 343 -17.34 42.79 -2.75
CA TYR A 343 -15.89 43.03 -2.79
C TYR A 343 -15.18 42.36 -3.97
N GLY A 344 -15.85 41.47 -4.71
CA GLY A 344 -15.30 40.79 -5.88
C GLY A 344 -14.46 39.56 -5.56
N PHE A 345 -14.73 38.87 -4.44
CA PHE A 345 -14.07 37.61 -4.10
C PHE A 345 -14.66 36.45 -4.92
N GLN A 346 -13.81 35.48 -5.27
CA GLN A 346 -14.16 34.31 -6.10
C GLN A 346 -14.43 33.05 -5.28
N GLY A 347 -14.25 33.12 -3.96
CA GLY A 347 -14.51 32.04 -3.03
C GLY A 347 -14.32 32.47 -1.59
N VAL A 348 -14.60 31.56 -0.68
CA VAL A 348 -14.52 31.73 0.77
C VAL A 348 -13.74 30.58 1.40
N ASP A 349 -12.97 30.90 2.42
CA ASP A 349 -12.28 29.93 3.28
C ASP A 349 -12.76 30.10 4.72
N LEU A 350 -12.97 28.99 5.42
CA LEU A 350 -13.50 28.98 6.78
C LEU A 350 -12.42 28.54 7.78
N ASP A 351 -12.00 29.46 8.63
CA ASP A 351 -10.93 29.27 9.61
C ASP A 351 -11.52 29.29 11.02
N TRP A 352 -12.27 28.23 11.36
CA TRP A 352 -12.78 28.03 12.72
C TRP A 352 -11.71 27.35 13.59
N GLU A 353 -11.13 28.12 14.51
CA GLU A 353 -10.11 27.65 15.44
C GLU A 353 -10.60 27.60 16.91
N TYR A 354 -11.24 26.54 17.40
CA TYR A 354 -11.52 25.28 16.73
C TYR A 354 -12.94 24.79 17.09
N PRO A 355 -13.65 24.07 16.19
CA PRO A 355 -14.88 23.40 16.55
C PRO A 355 -14.64 22.47 17.73
N GLY A 356 -15.64 22.33 18.59
CA GLY A 356 -15.67 21.37 19.68
C GLY A 356 -14.78 21.65 20.89
N GLU A 357 -13.82 22.59 20.82
CA GLU A 357 -12.92 22.96 21.92
C GLU A 357 -13.55 24.06 22.81
N PRO A 358 -13.90 23.77 24.10
CA PRO A 358 -14.55 24.75 24.95
C PRO A 358 -13.68 25.98 25.27
N LYS A 359 -12.35 25.84 25.38
CA LYS A 359 -11.44 26.99 25.57
C LYS A 359 -11.41 27.97 24.37
N ARG A 360 -12.05 27.59 23.27
CA ARG A 360 -12.15 28.33 22.01
C ARG A 360 -13.62 28.62 21.64
N GLY A 361 -14.54 28.44 22.60
CA GLY A 361 -15.97 28.70 22.46
C GLY A 361 -16.74 27.61 21.72
N GLY A 362 -16.12 26.46 21.46
CA GLY A 362 -16.72 25.31 20.78
C GLY A 362 -17.55 24.40 21.70
N ARG A 363 -18.46 23.65 21.11
CA ARG A 363 -19.42 22.71 21.74
C ARG A 363 -19.30 21.29 21.16
N LYS A 364 -18.30 20.53 21.64
CA LYS A 364 -18.03 19.10 21.37
C LYS A 364 -18.66 18.54 20.07
N LEU A 365 -19.57 17.56 20.18
CA LEU A 365 -20.22 16.90 19.02
C LEU A 365 -21.34 17.72 18.35
N ALA A 366 -21.76 18.84 18.93
CA ALA A 366 -22.74 19.72 18.29
C ALA A 366 -22.09 20.44 17.10
N ASP A 367 -20.89 20.98 17.30
CA ASP A 367 -20.13 21.68 16.26
C ASP A 367 -19.80 20.77 15.09
N THR A 368 -19.29 19.56 15.35
CA THR A 368 -18.93 18.57 14.31
C THR A 368 -20.08 18.33 13.32
N ARG A 369 -21.29 18.09 13.83
CA ARG A 369 -22.49 17.88 12.99
C ARG A 369 -22.94 19.15 12.30
N ASN A 370 -23.04 20.25 13.04
CA ASN A 370 -23.57 21.51 12.54
C ASN A 370 -22.66 22.17 11.49
N PHE A 371 -21.34 21.95 11.55
CA PHE A 371 -20.39 22.47 10.58
C PHE A 371 -20.48 21.75 9.23
N SER A 372 -20.69 20.42 9.24
CA SER A 372 -21.00 19.66 8.02
C SER A 372 -22.32 20.09 7.40
N MET A 373 -23.34 20.41 8.21
CA MET A 373 -24.59 21.00 7.71
C MET A 373 -24.37 22.37 7.07
N LEU A 374 -23.55 23.24 7.68
CA LEU A 374 -23.20 24.54 7.10
C LEU A 374 -22.59 24.39 5.71
N LEU A 375 -21.59 23.52 5.56
CA LEU A 375 -20.90 23.34 4.28
C LEU A 375 -21.83 22.75 3.21
N LYS A 376 -22.70 21.79 3.56
CA LYS A 376 -23.77 21.28 2.67
C LYS A 376 -24.70 22.41 2.20
N GLU A 377 -25.15 23.25 3.12
CA GLU A 377 -26.04 24.38 2.82
C GLU A 377 -25.32 25.47 1.99
N MET A 378 -24.05 25.78 2.27
CA MET A 378 -23.21 26.70 1.48
C MET A 378 -23.02 26.21 0.04
N ARG A 379 -22.67 24.93 -0.17
CA ARG A 379 -22.49 24.38 -1.52
C ARG A 379 -23.79 24.40 -2.31
N ALA A 380 -24.90 24.00 -1.70
CA ALA A 380 -26.22 24.08 -2.32
C ALA A 380 -26.61 25.53 -2.68
N ALA A 381 -26.18 26.50 -1.87
CA ALA A 381 -26.45 27.91 -2.07
C ALA A 381 -25.59 28.52 -3.20
N TYR A 382 -24.30 28.20 -3.29
CA TYR A 382 -23.35 28.83 -4.20
C TYR A 382 -23.14 28.09 -5.53
N GLY A 383 -23.41 26.77 -5.56
CA GLY A 383 -23.09 25.90 -6.69
C GLY A 383 -21.61 25.97 -7.05
N ASP A 384 -21.32 26.15 -8.33
CA ASP A 384 -19.96 26.30 -8.87
C ASP A 384 -19.56 27.78 -9.10
N LYS A 385 -20.39 28.76 -8.69
CA LYS A 385 -20.06 30.20 -8.85
C LYS A 385 -18.90 30.62 -7.96
N TYR A 386 -18.81 30.04 -6.76
CA TYR A 386 -17.82 30.38 -5.74
C TYR A 386 -17.11 29.15 -5.22
N GLY A 387 -15.81 29.29 -5.01
CA GLY A 387 -15.02 28.31 -4.29
C GLY A 387 -15.36 28.28 -2.79
N ILE A 388 -15.26 27.11 -2.17
CA ILE A 388 -15.38 26.91 -0.72
C ILE A 388 -14.18 26.08 -0.26
N SER A 389 -13.40 26.64 0.67
CA SER A 389 -12.33 25.97 1.39
C SER A 389 -12.62 25.92 2.89
N LEU A 390 -11.92 25.02 3.58
CA LEU A 390 -11.94 24.87 5.02
C LEU A 390 -10.51 24.59 5.50
N THR A 391 -10.04 25.33 6.50
CA THR A 391 -8.74 25.06 7.13
C THR A 391 -8.88 24.04 8.26
N LEU A 392 -8.10 22.96 8.16
CA LEU A 392 -8.02 21.87 9.14
C LEU A 392 -6.88 22.10 10.14
N ALA A 393 -7.14 21.69 11.38
CA ALA A 393 -6.26 21.86 12.52
C ALA A 393 -4.94 21.06 12.41
N PRO A 394 -3.87 21.48 13.12
CA PRO A 394 -2.49 20.98 12.93
C PRO A 394 -2.24 19.58 13.54
N ASP A 395 -3.12 19.15 14.46
CA ASP A 395 -2.96 17.94 15.26
C ASP A 395 -4.31 17.31 15.65
N TYR A 396 -4.28 16.07 16.16
CA TYR A 396 -5.49 15.30 16.45
C TYR A 396 -6.37 15.87 17.58
N TRP A 397 -5.82 16.59 18.56
CA TRP A 397 -6.58 17.16 19.68
C TRP A 397 -7.70 18.09 19.19
N TYR A 398 -7.40 18.90 18.18
CA TYR A 398 -8.37 19.78 17.52
C TYR A 398 -9.05 19.11 16.32
N LEU A 399 -8.30 18.35 15.51
CA LEU A 399 -8.82 17.72 14.28
C LEU A 399 -9.96 16.73 14.57
N ARG A 400 -10.01 16.10 15.76
CA ARG A 400 -11.09 15.17 16.13
C ARG A 400 -12.51 15.76 16.06
N TRP A 401 -12.65 17.09 16.10
CA TRP A 401 -13.94 17.76 16.05
C TRP A 401 -14.42 18.07 14.62
N PHE A 402 -13.60 17.77 13.62
CA PHE A 402 -13.94 17.90 12.20
C PHE A 402 -14.43 16.55 11.68
N ASP A 403 -15.59 16.53 11.04
CA ASP A 403 -16.00 15.43 10.17
C ASP A 403 -15.57 15.75 8.73
N ALA A 404 -14.26 15.80 8.52
CA ALA A 404 -13.69 16.22 7.24
C ALA A 404 -14.18 15.34 6.07
N LYS A 405 -14.52 14.06 6.33
CA LYS A 405 -15.07 13.18 5.28
C LYS A 405 -16.49 13.57 4.89
N ALA A 406 -17.38 13.85 5.85
CA ALA A 406 -18.71 14.37 5.52
C ALA A 406 -18.67 15.76 4.87
N MET A 407 -17.65 16.57 5.19
CA MET A 407 -17.44 17.90 4.60
C MET A 407 -16.87 17.85 3.17
N GLU A 408 -16.16 16.77 2.82
CA GLU A 408 -15.40 16.60 1.58
C GLU A 408 -16.21 16.87 0.30
N PRO A 409 -17.47 16.44 0.13
CA PRO A 409 -18.23 16.70 -1.11
C PRO A 409 -18.58 18.17 -1.32
N TYR A 410 -18.54 18.98 -0.26
CA TYR A 410 -19.06 20.34 -0.26
C TYR A 410 -17.96 21.41 -0.40
N VAL A 411 -16.70 21.08 -0.12
CA VAL A 411 -15.54 21.95 -0.34
C VAL A 411 -14.83 21.62 -1.65
N ASP A 412 -14.19 22.61 -2.26
CA ASP A 412 -13.28 22.39 -3.39
C ASP A 412 -11.99 21.71 -2.92
N PHE A 413 -11.47 22.14 -1.78
CA PHE A 413 -10.29 21.61 -1.11
C PHE A 413 -10.24 22.03 0.37
N PHE A 414 -9.30 21.46 1.11
CA PHE A 414 -9.00 21.76 2.50
C PHE A 414 -7.58 22.35 2.64
N GLY A 415 -7.38 23.28 3.56
CA GLY A 415 -6.05 23.57 4.10
C GLY A 415 -5.70 22.59 5.22
N PHE A 416 -4.42 22.20 5.37
CA PHE A 416 -3.93 21.51 6.57
C PHE A 416 -2.73 22.26 7.15
N MET A 417 -2.89 22.81 8.36
CA MET A 417 -1.91 23.66 9.03
C MET A 417 -0.72 22.84 9.54
N ALA A 418 0.22 22.45 8.67
CA ALA A 418 1.40 21.67 9.06
C ALA A 418 2.52 22.52 9.73
N TYR A 419 2.12 23.35 10.69
CA TYR A 419 2.94 24.31 11.45
C TYR A 419 2.28 24.57 12.82
N ASP A 420 2.92 25.38 13.68
CA ASP A 420 2.47 25.67 15.05
C ASP A 420 2.27 24.44 15.96
N LEU A 421 2.95 23.32 15.66
CA LEU A 421 2.92 22.12 16.50
C LEU A 421 3.46 22.37 17.92
N HIS A 422 4.39 23.33 18.05
CA HIS A 422 5.07 23.66 19.29
C HIS A 422 5.38 25.15 19.40
N GLY A 423 5.35 25.63 20.64
CA GLY A 423 5.78 26.97 21.01
C GLY A 423 6.04 27.07 22.50
N TYR A 424 6.15 28.29 23.03
CA TYR A 424 6.42 28.50 24.46
C TYR A 424 5.25 28.04 25.35
N TRP A 425 4.03 27.95 24.79
CA TRP A 425 2.82 27.44 25.46
C TRP A 425 2.89 25.93 25.79
N ASP A 426 3.87 25.19 25.27
CA ASP A 426 4.19 23.82 25.71
C ASP A 426 4.38 23.72 27.24
N GLU A 427 4.71 24.83 27.91
CA GLU A 427 4.91 24.88 29.37
C GLU A 427 3.64 24.60 30.19
N ASP A 428 2.46 24.89 29.64
CA ASP A 428 1.17 24.61 30.27
C ASP A 428 0.74 23.13 30.11
N VAL A 429 1.39 22.40 29.20
CA VAL A 429 1.07 21.00 28.89
C VAL A 429 1.95 20.08 29.74
N LYS A 430 1.36 19.46 30.77
CA LYS A 430 2.02 18.56 31.75
C LYS A 430 3.01 17.54 31.14
N THR A 431 2.70 17.01 29.96
CA THR A 431 3.48 15.98 29.26
C THR A 431 4.61 16.53 28.37
N LEU A 432 4.54 17.81 27.99
CA LEU A 432 5.52 18.47 27.12
C LEU A 432 6.54 19.26 27.95
N GLY A 433 6.06 20.11 28.86
CA GLY A 433 6.87 20.96 29.72
C GLY A 433 7.80 21.93 28.97
N LYS A 434 8.68 22.60 29.72
CA LYS A 434 9.57 23.67 29.23
C LYS A 434 10.77 23.16 28.40
N ILE A 435 10.51 22.41 27.32
CA ILE A 435 11.50 21.81 26.41
C ILE A 435 11.31 22.35 24.99
N ILE A 436 12.40 22.78 24.35
CA ILE A 436 12.41 23.33 22.99
C ILE A 436 12.11 22.23 21.97
N ARG A 437 11.12 22.49 21.11
CA ARG A 437 10.69 21.62 20.01
C ARG A 437 10.53 22.41 18.71
N GLY A 438 10.53 21.71 17.57
CA GLY A 438 10.36 22.32 16.26
C GLY A 438 8.88 22.51 15.91
N GLN A 439 8.45 23.74 15.66
CA GLN A 439 7.03 24.07 15.36
C GLN A 439 6.46 23.41 14.10
N ALA A 440 7.31 22.86 13.23
CA ALA A 440 6.93 22.22 11.98
C ALA A 440 7.82 21.00 11.69
N ASP A 441 8.13 20.20 12.72
CA ASP A 441 8.96 18.99 12.57
C ASP A 441 8.24 17.95 11.71
N ILE A 442 8.84 17.55 10.59
CA ILE A 442 8.20 16.66 9.61
C ILE A 442 7.83 15.28 10.18
N ARG A 443 8.49 14.85 11.27
CA ARG A 443 8.20 13.57 11.93
C ARG A 443 6.92 13.66 12.75
N GLU A 444 6.59 14.84 13.26
CA GLU A 444 5.37 15.11 14.02
C GLU A 444 4.21 15.45 13.09
N ILE A 445 4.45 16.25 12.05
CA ILE A 445 3.53 16.42 10.90
C ILE A 445 3.14 15.05 10.31
N GLY A 446 4.12 14.15 10.15
CA GLY A 446 3.90 12.80 9.66
C GLY A 446 3.02 11.93 10.57
N ASN A 447 2.98 12.18 11.88
CA ASN A 447 2.04 11.51 12.78
C ASN A 447 0.66 12.18 12.75
N ASN A 448 0.63 13.52 12.73
CA ASN A 448 -0.60 14.33 12.78
C ASN A 448 -1.43 14.28 11.50
N THR A 449 -0.81 13.89 10.38
CA THR A 449 -1.52 13.62 9.12
C THR A 449 -2.15 12.22 9.07
N ILE A 450 -1.73 11.25 9.89
CA ILE A 450 -2.28 9.88 9.86
C ILE A 450 -3.81 9.84 10.04
N PRO A 451 -4.43 10.59 10.97
CA PRO A 451 -5.89 10.60 11.13
C PRO A 451 -6.67 10.99 9.88
N LEU A 452 -6.12 11.80 8.97
CA LEU A 452 -6.78 12.20 7.72
C LEU A 452 -7.20 10.97 6.87
N TRP A 453 -6.47 9.87 6.99
CA TRP A 453 -6.66 8.69 6.15
C TRP A 453 -7.70 7.70 6.71
N PHE A 454 -8.06 7.80 8.00
CA PHE A 454 -9.00 6.88 8.65
C PHE A 454 -10.46 7.08 8.22
N GLY A 455 -10.83 8.31 7.85
CA GLY A 455 -12.08 8.62 7.16
C GLY A 455 -12.04 8.40 5.64
N GLY A 456 -10.90 8.01 5.06
CA GLY A 456 -10.75 7.87 3.62
C GLY A 456 -10.87 9.19 2.84
N LEU A 457 -10.29 10.29 3.35
CA LEU A 457 -10.16 11.54 2.61
C LEU A 457 -9.33 11.36 1.32
N ASP A 458 -9.72 12.03 0.24
CA ASP A 458 -8.91 12.15 -0.97
C ASP A 458 -7.73 13.13 -0.70
N PRO A 459 -6.48 12.66 -0.69
CA PRO A 459 -5.32 13.53 -0.50
C PRO A 459 -5.20 14.63 -1.56
N LYS A 460 -5.82 14.47 -2.74
CA LYS A 460 -5.87 15.52 -3.78
C LYS A 460 -6.71 16.72 -3.38
N LYS A 461 -7.59 16.60 -2.38
CA LYS A 461 -8.32 17.74 -1.80
C LYS A 461 -7.54 18.43 -0.67
N LEU A 462 -6.47 17.84 -0.14
CA LEU A 462 -5.67 18.47 0.91
C LEU A 462 -4.56 19.35 0.31
N ASN A 463 -4.35 20.52 0.90
CA ASN A 463 -3.20 21.40 0.62
C ASN A 463 -2.28 21.44 1.83
N PHE A 464 -0.99 21.18 1.62
CA PHE A 464 0.01 21.08 2.69
C PHE A 464 0.49 22.45 3.18
N GLY A 465 0.38 22.71 4.49
CA GLY A 465 0.79 23.97 5.12
C GLY A 465 2.30 24.20 5.21
N LEU A 466 2.73 25.43 4.93
CA LEU A 466 4.11 25.89 5.07
C LEU A 466 4.14 27.24 5.80
N ALA A 467 4.97 27.35 6.85
CA ALA A 467 5.15 28.57 7.63
C ALA A 467 6.26 29.46 7.06
N LEU A 468 5.93 30.70 6.65
CA LEU A 468 6.90 31.76 6.34
C LEU A 468 7.35 32.54 7.59
N TYR A 469 7.37 31.87 8.74
CA TYR A 469 7.81 32.42 10.02
C TYR A 469 8.44 31.31 10.88
N GLY A 470 9.20 31.71 11.89
CA GLY A 470 9.71 30.83 12.94
C GLY A 470 8.97 31.02 14.26
N ARG A 471 8.89 29.94 15.05
CA ARG A 471 8.55 30.00 16.48
C ARG A 471 9.84 29.96 17.29
N GLY A 472 9.88 30.72 18.38
CA GLY A 472 11.09 30.93 19.14
C GLY A 472 10.94 30.88 20.66
N TYR A 473 12.06 30.57 21.31
CA TYR A 473 12.19 30.41 22.76
C TYR A 473 13.37 31.24 23.28
N THR A 474 13.27 31.70 24.52
CA THR A 474 14.45 32.12 25.31
C THR A 474 14.96 30.91 26.08
N VAL A 475 16.20 30.48 25.80
CA VAL A 475 16.83 29.29 26.37
C VAL A 475 17.16 29.48 27.85
N ALA A 476 17.03 28.43 28.66
CA ALA A 476 17.32 28.48 30.09
C ALA A 476 18.84 28.50 30.39
N ASP A 477 19.63 27.85 29.54
CA ASP A 477 21.09 27.79 29.63
C ASP A 477 21.68 28.04 28.24
N LYS A 478 22.53 29.06 28.11
CA LYS A 478 23.18 29.42 26.84
C LYS A 478 24.11 28.33 26.29
N SER A 479 24.54 27.37 27.13
CA SER A 479 25.31 26.21 26.71
C SER A 479 24.46 25.08 26.11
N CYS A 480 23.12 25.14 26.28
CA CYS A 480 22.15 24.23 25.68
C CYS A 480 21.15 25.04 24.83
N ASN A 481 21.50 25.25 23.56
CA ASN A 481 20.72 26.05 22.61
C ASN A 481 20.30 25.23 21.38
N ASP A 482 19.71 24.06 21.61
CA ASP A 482 19.30 23.12 20.55
C ASP A 482 17.93 22.49 20.88
N LEU A 483 17.36 21.72 19.95
CA LEU A 483 16.17 20.90 20.22
C LEU A 483 16.39 20.00 21.45
N GLY A 484 15.39 19.93 22.33
CA GLY A 484 15.46 19.18 23.58
C GLY A 484 16.09 19.91 24.76
N CYS A 485 16.65 21.11 24.57
CA CYS A 485 17.09 21.97 25.67
C CYS A 485 15.92 22.67 26.37
N SER A 486 16.12 23.13 27.61
CA SER A 486 15.07 23.80 28.37
C SER A 486 14.91 25.28 28.01
N PHE A 487 13.70 25.82 28.11
CA PHE A 487 13.39 27.25 27.92
C PHE A 487 12.84 27.92 29.19
N VAL A 488 12.85 29.25 29.20
CA VAL A 488 12.25 30.08 30.28
C VAL A 488 11.08 30.95 29.83
N GLY A 489 10.87 31.09 28.52
CA GLY A 489 9.72 31.79 27.93
C GLY A 489 9.84 31.88 26.40
N PRO A 490 8.98 32.67 25.73
CA PRO A 490 9.10 32.97 24.30
C PRO A 490 10.44 33.60 23.94
N SER A 491 10.81 33.56 22.66
CA SER A 491 11.86 34.44 22.15
C SER A 491 11.41 35.91 22.19
N LYS A 492 12.39 36.81 22.31
CA LYS A 492 12.23 38.24 22.11
C LYS A 492 11.57 38.51 20.76
N LYS A 493 10.71 39.53 20.74
CA LYS A 493 9.96 40.00 19.57
C LYS A 493 10.86 40.28 18.37
N GLY A 494 10.37 39.97 17.17
CA GLY A 494 10.93 40.48 15.92
C GLY A 494 10.87 42.01 15.85
N GLU A 495 11.85 42.61 15.15
CA GLU A 495 12.02 44.06 14.97
C GLU A 495 10.79 44.71 14.29
N CYS A 496 10.19 44.00 13.33
CA CYS A 496 9.04 44.43 12.54
C CYS A 496 7.74 43.75 12.97
N THR A 497 7.76 42.46 13.29
CA THR A 497 6.56 41.69 13.66
C THR A 497 6.04 41.99 15.06
N ASP A 498 6.89 42.47 15.98
CA ASP A 498 6.54 42.91 17.34
C ASP A 498 5.73 41.91 18.19
N SER A 499 5.88 40.61 17.91
CA SER A 499 5.17 39.52 18.58
C SER A 499 6.14 38.59 19.29
N ASP A 500 5.85 38.24 20.55
CA ASP A 500 6.72 37.38 21.35
C ASP A 500 6.68 35.93 20.83
N GLY A 501 7.84 35.29 20.75
CA GLY A 501 7.96 33.92 20.26
C GLY A 501 7.71 33.74 18.75
N VAL A 502 7.59 34.82 17.97
CA VAL A 502 7.37 34.80 16.52
C VAL A 502 8.39 35.69 15.81
N MET A 503 8.87 35.22 14.65
CA MET A 503 9.71 36.03 13.77
C MET A 503 9.43 35.68 12.31
N SER A 504 9.21 36.67 11.46
CA SER A 504 8.98 36.46 10.02
C SER A 504 10.22 35.90 9.32
N LEU A 505 10.04 35.20 8.18
CA LEU A 505 11.16 34.75 7.36
C LEU A 505 12.01 35.93 6.87
N GLY A 506 11.40 37.09 6.58
CA GLY A 506 12.12 38.33 6.29
C GLY A 506 13.08 38.76 7.40
N GLU A 507 12.62 38.80 8.65
CA GLU A 507 13.45 39.11 9.83
C GLU A 507 14.55 38.07 10.08
N ILE A 508 14.22 36.79 9.99
CA ILE A 508 15.18 35.68 10.15
C ILE A 508 16.30 35.79 9.10
N LYS A 509 15.95 36.03 7.83
CA LYS A 509 16.94 36.27 6.77
C LYS A 509 17.78 37.52 7.02
N ASN A 510 17.22 38.56 7.62
CA ASN A 510 17.98 39.75 8.00
C ASN A 510 18.94 39.49 9.17
N LEU A 511 18.60 38.64 10.13
CA LEU A 511 19.55 38.18 11.16
C LEU A 511 20.69 37.35 10.56
N ILE A 512 20.38 36.47 9.59
CA ILE A 512 21.41 35.67 8.88
C ILE A 512 22.35 36.59 8.09
N LYS A 513 21.83 37.59 7.39
CA LYS A 513 22.65 38.65 6.73
C LYS A 513 23.51 39.45 7.72
N LYS A 514 23.04 39.65 8.96
CA LYS A 514 23.78 40.27 10.08
C LYS A 514 24.82 39.32 10.73
N GLY A 515 24.94 38.07 10.26
CA GLY A 515 25.97 37.11 10.69
C GLY A 515 25.48 35.99 11.63
N VAL A 516 24.18 35.90 11.92
CA VAL A 516 23.63 34.78 12.72
C VAL A 516 23.68 33.49 11.90
N LYS A 517 24.26 32.42 12.48
CA LYS A 517 24.41 31.14 11.78
C LYS A 517 23.06 30.40 11.72
N SER A 518 22.61 30.10 10.50
CA SER A 518 21.57 29.10 10.24
C SER A 518 22.15 27.68 10.24
N THR A 519 21.41 26.72 10.81
CA THR A 519 21.76 25.29 10.82
C THR A 519 20.56 24.46 10.35
N TYR A 520 20.76 23.57 9.37
CA TYR A 520 19.74 22.67 8.87
C TYR A 520 19.63 21.40 9.73
N LEU A 521 18.43 21.10 10.22
CA LEU A 521 18.06 19.96 11.06
C LEU A 521 17.41 18.89 10.18
N LYS A 522 18.25 18.08 9.54
CA LYS A 522 17.83 17.12 8.51
C LYS A 522 16.70 16.17 8.94
N ASP A 523 16.72 15.67 10.17
CA ASP A 523 15.70 14.73 10.67
C ASP A 523 14.33 15.39 10.86
N SER A 524 14.30 16.69 11.17
CA SER A 524 13.09 17.49 11.33
C SER A 524 12.61 18.13 10.01
N MET A 525 13.46 18.13 8.98
CA MET A 525 13.33 18.99 7.78
C MET A 525 13.03 20.45 8.15
N MET A 526 13.74 21.00 9.14
CA MET A 526 13.60 22.38 9.62
C MET A 526 14.97 23.05 9.73
N LYS A 527 15.01 24.37 9.85
CA LYS A 527 16.23 25.11 10.24
C LYS A 527 16.10 25.73 11.61
N GLN A 528 17.24 25.99 12.24
CA GLN A 528 17.33 26.81 13.44
C GLN A 528 18.37 27.92 13.30
N ILE A 529 18.10 29.05 13.97
CA ILE A 529 19.09 30.09 14.27
C ILE A 529 19.21 30.25 15.80
N THR A 530 20.41 30.58 16.26
CA THR A 530 20.69 30.85 17.68
C THR A 530 21.55 32.10 17.84
N PHE A 531 21.17 32.96 18.79
CA PHE A 531 21.90 34.20 19.11
C PHE A 531 21.61 34.61 20.55
N ASP A 532 22.60 35.09 21.29
CA ASP A 532 22.51 35.41 22.74
C ASP A 532 21.91 34.29 23.62
N ASP A 533 20.65 34.42 23.99
CA ASP A 533 19.79 33.51 24.77
C ASP A 533 18.57 33.05 23.94
N GLN A 534 18.58 33.26 22.63
CA GLN A 534 17.45 33.06 21.72
C GLN A 534 17.68 31.86 20.82
N TRP A 535 16.63 31.06 20.63
CA TRP A 535 16.54 29.99 19.65
C TRP A 535 15.27 30.20 18.81
N ILE A 536 15.37 30.15 17.49
CA ILE A 536 14.22 30.20 16.57
C ILE A 536 14.26 28.99 15.64
N GLY A 537 13.16 28.22 15.59
CA GLY A 537 12.95 27.13 14.65
C GLY A 537 12.02 27.58 13.53
N TYR A 538 12.45 27.40 12.28
CA TYR A 538 11.80 27.97 11.10
C TYR A 538 12.03 27.13 9.83
N ASP A 539 11.41 27.57 8.75
CA ASP A 539 11.55 27.00 7.41
C ASP A 539 11.99 28.06 6.38
N ASP A 540 12.71 27.63 5.34
CA ASP A 540 13.07 28.45 4.18
C ASP A 540 13.00 27.63 2.88
N GLU A 541 13.48 28.19 1.77
CA GLU A 541 13.39 27.56 0.45
C GLU A 541 13.97 26.13 0.37
N GLU A 542 15.00 25.81 1.17
CA GLU A 542 15.58 24.46 1.22
C GLU A 542 14.63 23.48 1.92
N THR A 543 14.05 23.89 3.05
CA THR A 543 13.16 23.01 3.82
C THR A 543 11.77 22.90 3.20
N PHE A 544 11.28 23.96 2.56
CA PHE A 544 10.05 23.91 1.77
C PHE A 544 10.16 22.93 0.60
N ALA A 545 11.31 22.85 -0.08
CA ALA A 545 11.53 21.85 -1.13
C ALA A 545 11.48 20.42 -0.58
N ASP A 546 12.16 20.16 0.54
CA ASP A 546 12.16 18.84 1.20
C ASP A 546 10.76 18.43 1.72
N LYS A 547 10.03 19.36 2.34
CA LYS A 547 8.65 19.16 2.83
C LYS A 547 7.63 19.00 1.71
N LYS A 548 7.76 19.76 0.62
CA LYS A 548 6.92 19.61 -0.57
C LYS A 548 7.13 18.24 -1.23
N ALA A 549 8.39 17.82 -1.36
CA ALA A 549 8.70 16.48 -1.84
C ALA A 549 8.16 15.39 -0.90
N TRP A 550 8.20 15.60 0.42
CA TRP A 550 7.55 14.71 1.39
C TRP A 550 6.03 14.65 1.17
N ALA A 551 5.34 15.79 1.06
CA ALA A 551 3.90 15.87 0.85
C ALA A 551 3.45 15.27 -0.50
N ASP A 552 4.26 15.41 -1.55
CA ASP A 552 4.09 14.68 -2.83
C ASP A 552 4.08 13.16 -2.63
N GLY A 553 4.85 12.64 -1.67
CA GLY A 553 4.85 11.22 -1.31
C GLY A 553 3.54 10.73 -0.68
N TYR A 554 2.76 11.64 -0.09
CA TYR A 554 1.43 11.41 0.49
C TYR A 554 0.29 11.90 -0.43
N CYS A 555 0.58 12.16 -1.71
CA CYS A 555 -0.39 12.57 -2.73
C CYS A 555 -1.13 13.90 -2.47
N PHE A 556 -0.62 14.80 -1.62
CA PHE A 556 -1.25 16.10 -1.36
C PHE A 556 -1.47 16.86 -2.69
N GLY A 557 -2.65 17.43 -2.89
CA GLY A 557 -3.04 18.09 -4.15
C GLY A 557 -2.60 19.54 -4.30
N GLY A 558 -1.94 20.11 -3.29
CA GLY A 558 -1.43 21.48 -3.32
C GLY A 558 -0.61 21.85 -2.08
N THR A 559 -0.23 23.11 -2.00
CA THR A 559 0.35 23.75 -0.81
C THR A 559 -0.42 25.00 -0.42
N MET A 560 -0.38 25.34 0.87
CA MET A 560 -0.84 26.61 1.42
C MET A 560 0.30 27.25 2.22
N ILE A 561 0.42 28.58 2.22
CA ILE A 561 1.43 29.29 3.01
C ILE A 561 0.78 30.23 4.04
N TRP A 562 1.31 30.22 5.25
CA TRP A 562 1.05 31.24 6.26
C TRP A 562 2.35 32.02 6.56
N SER A 563 2.51 33.25 6.08
CA SER A 563 1.64 34.07 5.23
C SER A 563 2.50 34.82 4.20
N ILE A 564 1.93 35.14 3.04
CA ILE A 564 2.67 35.71 1.91
C ILE A 564 3.36 37.05 2.24
N ASP A 565 2.77 37.82 3.17
CA ASP A 565 3.32 39.07 3.65
C ASP A 565 4.52 38.93 4.60
N PHE A 566 4.92 37.71 5.02
CA PHE A 566 6.19 37.44 5.73
C PHE A 566 7.39 37.15 4.81
N GLN A 567 7.20 37.11 3.47
CA GLN A 567 8.32 37.08 2.53
C GLN A 567 9.28 38.26 2.79
N PRO A 568 10.60 38.15 2.54
CA PRO A 568 11.50 39.32 2.60
C PRO A 568 11.07 40.43 1.63
N SER A 569 11.54 41.65 1.88
CA SER A 569 11.42 42.80 0.97
C SER A 569 12.75 43.04 0.23
N ASP A 570 12.68 43.05 -1.10
CA ASP A 570 13.88 43.12 -1.95
C ASP A 570 14.25 44.56 -2.32
N ASN A 571 15.52 44.88 -2.09
CA ASN A 571 16.18 46.11 -2.56
C ASN A 571 17.24 45.80 -3.64
N SER A 572 17.16 44.65 -4.31
CA SER A 572 18.02 44.31 -5.45
C SER A 572 17.39 44.81 -6.75
N THR A 573 18.08 45.71 -7.43
CA THR A 573 17.73 46.25 -8.75
C THR A 573 18.10 45.34 -9.92
N ASP A 574 18.41 44.07 -9.65
CA ASP A 574 18.50 42.97 -10.61
C ASP A 574 17.39 41.95 -10.33
N GLY A 575 16.76 41.44 -11.38
CA GLY A 575 15.48 40.72 -11.36
C GLY A 575 15.51 39.27 -10.82
N ASP A 576 16.47 38.92 -9.98
CA ASP A 576 16.61 37.60 -9.37
C ASP A 576 16.30 37.64 -7.86
N VAL A 577 15.00 37.72 -7.57
CA VAL A 577 14.45 37.34 -6.26
C VAL A 577 13.95 35.90 -6.41
N PRO A 578 14.32 34.96 -5.52
CA PRO A 578 13.78 33.61 -5.59
C PRO A 578 12.26 33.64 -5.51
N ALA A 579 11.60 33.08 -6.53
CA ALA A 579 10.28 32.51 -6.31
C ALA A 579 10.39 31.45 -5.20
N LEU A 580 9.25 31.02 -4.62
CA LEU A 580 9.18 29.66 -4.08
C LEU A 580 9.79 28.75 -5.15
N PRO A 581 10.89 28.01 -4.85
CA PRO A 581 11.89 27.68 -5.85
C PRO A 581 11.27 27.06 -7.09
N ASP A 582 11.61 27.62 -8.26
CA ASP A 582 11.32 26.96 -9.53
C ASP A 582 11.94 25.56 -9.48
N LEU A 583 11.26 24.58 -10.07
CA LEU A 583 11.40 23.16 -9.71
C LEU A 583 12.67 22.48 -10.23
N ASP A 584 13.75 23.23 -10.38
CA ASP A 584 15.08 22.82 -10.86
C ASP A 584 15.91 22.13 -9.77
N GLY A 585 15.26 21.22 -9.03
CA GLY A 585 15.90 19.98 -8.56
C GLY A 585 16.18 18.99 -9.70
N ILE A 586 15.92 19.39 -10.95
CA ILE A 586 16.32 18.67 -12.16
C ILE A 586 17.85 18.59 -12.19
N GLY A 587 18.37 17.36 -12.02
CA GLY A 587 19.80 17.10 -12.13
C GLY A 587 20.35 17.54 -13.48
N ALA A 588 21.03 18.70 -13.51
CA ALA A 588 21.49 19.35 -14.73
C ALA A 588 22.46 18.45 -15.51
N ILE A 589 22.41 18.52 -16.85
CA ILE A 589 23.36 17.79 -17.69
C ILE A 589 24.77 18.37 -17.45
N PRO A 590 25.78 17.57 -17.07
CA PRO A 590 27.17 18.02 -16.94
C PRO A 590 27.70 18.65 -18.23
N LYS A 591 28.55 19.67 -18.10
CA LYS A 591 29.03 20.48 -19.24
C LYS A 591 29.76 19.65 -20.31
N ASP A 592 30.54 18.66 -19.90
CA ASP A 592 31.20 17.70 -20.80
C ASP A 592 30.21 16.83 -21.59
N LEU A 593 29.03 16.55 -21.05
CA LEU A 593 27.93 15.87 -21.73
C LEU A 593 27.07 16.83 -22.57
N GLN A 594 26.94 18.10 -22.17
CA GLN A 594 26.33 19.15 -22.99
C GLN A 594 27.13 19.37 -24.29
N ASP A 595 28.44 19.53 -24.19
CA ASP A 595 29.34 19.79 -25.32
C ASP A 595 29.51 18.56 -26.25
N LYS A 596 29.24 17.35 -25.76
CA LYS A 596 29.34 16.11 -26.53
C LYS A 596 28.22 15.96 -27.56
N VAL A 597 28.57 15.99 -28.84
CA VAL A 597 27.67 15.73 -29.98
C VAL A 597 27.53 14.23 -30.22
N LEU A 598 26.29 13.76 -30.40
CA LEU A 598 25.97 12.38 -30.76
C LEU A 598 25.68 12.26 -32.26
N LYS A 599 25.74 11.03 -32.82
CA LYS A 599 25.38 10.81 -34.22
C LYS A 599 23.90 11.12 -34.44
N LYS A 600 23.52 11.46 -35.68
CA LYS A 600 22.13 11.72 -36.04
C LYS A 600 21.30 10.44 -35.98
N CYS A 601 20.00 10.57 -35.70
CA CYS A 601 19.05 9.45 -35.66
C CYS A 601 18.38 9.11 -37.01
N ASP A 602 18.95 9.58 -38.12
CA ASP A 602 18.51 9.30 -39.48
C ASP A 602 19.72 8.82 -40.28
N THR A 603 19.98 7.52 -40.20
CA THR A 603 21.24 6.88 -40.64
C THR A 603 21.07 5.95 -41.84
N GLY A 604 19.85 5.81 -42.37
CA GLY A 604 19.53 4.91 -43.47
C GLY A 604 19.45 3.41 -43.11
N PHE A 605 19.59 3.05 -41.83
CA PHE A 605 19.33 1.70 -41.34
C PHE A 605 17.86 1.55 -40.89
N SER A 606 17.26 0.37 -41.07
CA SER A 606 15.88 0.11 -40.62
C SER A 606 15.84 -0.52 -39.23
N TYR A 607 14.90 -0.05 -38.40
CA TYR A 607 14.52 -0.63 -37.11
C TYR A 607 14.00 -2.08 -37.23
N ASP A 608 13.53 -2.48 -38.41
CA ASP A 608 13.06 -3.85 -38.69
C ASP A 608 14.21 -4.83 -38.94
N ASN A 609 15.41 -4.33 -39.28
CA ASN A 609 16.56 -5.18 -39.57
C ASN A 609 17.38 -5.49 -38.31
N TYR A 610 17.20 -6.70 -37.80
CA TYR A 610 17.92 -7.26 -36.65
C TYR A 610 19.46 -7.05 -36.70
N GLY A 611 20.07 -7.16 -37.89
CA GLY A 611 21.53 -7.00 -38.05
C GLY A 611 22.04 -5.57 -37.86
N ASP A 612 21.14 -4.59 -37.81
CA ASP A 612 21.47 -3.17 -37.67
C ASP A 612 21.10 -2.60 -36.30
N LEU A 613 20.24 -3.27 -35.51
CA LEU A 613 19.83 -2.79 -34.17
C LEU A 613 21.01 -2.53 -33.21
N PRO A 614 22.01 -3.44 -33.05
CA PRO A 614 23.16 -3.15 -32.19
C PRO A 614 24.02 -1.99 -32.70
N LYS A 615 24.05 -1.75 -34.01
CA LYS A 615 24.75 -0.60 -34.62
C LYS A 615 23.99 0.69 -34.34
N LEU A 616 22.68 0.73 -34.66
CA LEU A 616 21.79 1.85 -34.35
C LEU A 616 21.91 2.29 -32.89
N TRP A 617 21.91 1.31 -31.97
CA TRP A 617 22.06 1.57 -30.55
C TRP A 617 23.47 2.00 -30.14
N TYR A 618 24.48 1.15 -30.34
CA TYR A 618 25.84 1.37 -29.82
C TYR A 618 26.60 2.46 -30.58
N ASP A 619 26.49 2.49 -31.91
CA ASP A 619 27.22 3.45 -32.74
C ASP A 619 26.65 4.87 -32.64
N SER A 620 25.41 5.04 -32.15
CA SER A 620 24.82 6.36 -31.92
C SER A 620 25.47 7.14 -30.78
N GLY A 621 26.12 6.43 -29.84
CA GLY A 621 26.67 6.98 -28.60
C GLY A 621 25.66 7.16 -27.47
N ALA A 622 24.40 6.74 -27.64
CA ALA A 622 23.32 6.98 -26.69
C ALA A 622 23.53 6.24 -25.35
N GLU A 623 23.87 4.95 -25.39
CA GLU A 623 24.09 4.11 -24.21
C GLU A 623 25.17 4.70 -23.30
N GLN A 624 26.32 5.06 -23.87
CA GLN A 624 27.47 5.58 -23.12
C GLN A 624 27.24 7.03 -22.64
N TRP A 625 26.42 7.82 -23.34
CA TRP A 625 26.07 9.18 -22.91
C TRP A 625 25.08 9.14 -21.75
N ALA A 626 24.05 8.29 -21.83
CA ALA A 626 23.04 8.18 -20.78
C ALA A 626 23.58 7.51 -19.50
N ASP A 627 24.41 6.47 -19.64
CA ASP A 627 25.13 5.88 -18.50
C ASP A 627 25.99 6.91 -17.77
N ALA A 628 26.69 7.78 -18.49
CA ALA A 628 27.44 8.89 -17.91
C ALA A 628 26.52 9.95 -17.25
N TYR A 629 25.40 10.31 -17.88
CA TYR A 629 24.43 11.26 -17.31
C TYR A 629 23.83 10.75 -16.00
N VAL A 630 23.39 9.50 -15.93
CA VAL A 630 22.81 8.94 -14.70
C VAL A 630 23.86 8.86 -13.61
N LYS A 631 25.09 8.38 -13.92
CA LYS A 631 26.22 8.34 -12.98
C LYS A 631 26.62 9.72 -12.41
N SER A 632 26.38 10.81 -13.14
CA SER A 632 26.69 12.16 -12.66
C SER A 632 25.65 12.72 -11.69
N GLN A 633 24.47 12.11 -11.60
CA GLN A 633 23.43 12.59 -10.69
C GLN A 633 23.70 12.12 -9.26
N LYS A 634 23.45 13.02 -8.29
CA LYS A 634 23.48 12.67 -6.85
C LYS A 634 22.24 11.92 -6.41
N ASP A 635 21.12 12.16 -7.11
CA ASP A 635 19.85 11.48 -6.94
C ASP A 635 19.46 10.92 -8.32
N HIS A 636 19.19 9.62 -8.37
CA HIS A 636 18.76 8.94 -9.60
C HIS A 636 17.23 8.97 -9.76
N THR A 637 16.51 9.60 -8.83
CA THR A 637 15.05 9.75 -8.87
C THR A 637 14.63 10.62 -10.06
N ASN A 638 13.61 10.17 -10.79
CA ASN A 638 13.07 10.75 -12.03
C ASN A 638 14.13 11.03 -13.11
N TRP A 639 15.22 10.25 -13.18
CA TRP A 639 16.36 10.57 -14.05
C TRP A 639 15.98 10.71 -15.53
N ALA A 640 15.05 9.89 -16.03
CA ALA A 640 14.64 9.92 -17.45
C ALA A 640 13.79 11.15 -17.77
N GLN A 641 12.90 11.52 -16.85
CA GLN A 641 12.06 12.72 -16.91
C GLN A 641 12.94 13.97 -16.81
N ASN A 642 13.86 13.99 -15.84
CA ASN A 642 14.86 15.05 -15.67
C ASN A 642 15.71 15.21 -16.94
N LEU A 643 16.15 14.12 -17.56
CA LEU A 643 16.85 14.16 -18.84
C LEU A 643 15.98 14.78 -19.96
N TYR A 644 14.71 14.38 -20.07
CA TYR A 644 13.81 14.94 -21.09
C TYR A 644 13.60 16.44 -20.90
N ARG A 645 13.36 16.88 -19.65
CA ARG A 645 13.20 18.29 -19.29
C ARG A 645 14.44 19.13 -19.63
N ASN A 646 15.63 18.66 -19.23
CA ASN A 646 16.90 19.30 -19.55
C ASN A 646 17.19 19.41 -21.06
N LEU A 647 16.72 18.45 -21.88
CA LEU A 647 16.94 18.47 -23.32
C LEU A 647 15.92 19.37 -24.06
N PHE A 648 14.72 19.54 -23.52
CA PHE A 648 13.60 20.20 -24.19
C PHE A 648 12.73 21.04 -23.22
N GLU A 649 13.32 22.08 -22.63
CA GLU A 649 12.65 23.03 -21.71
C GLU A 649 11.26 23.49 -22.17
N LYS A 650 11.05 23.67 -23.47
CA LYS A 650 9.83 24.26 -24.08
C LYS A 650 8.78 23.24 -24.55
N LYS A 651 8.94 21.95 -24.24
CA LYS A 651 7.97 20.89 -24.56
C LYS A 651 7.03 20.64 -23.37
N ASP A 652 5.88 20.06 -23.63
CA ASP A 652 5.00 19.55 -22.58
C ASP A 652 5.64 18.32 -21.92
N HIS A 653 6.01 18.45 -20.65
CA HIS A 653 6.65 17.38 -19.88
C HIS A 653 5.63 16.47 -19.18
N THR A 654 4.35 16.85 -19.11
CA THR A 654 3.31 16.07 -18.38
C THR A 654 3.02 14.73 -19.03
N LYS A 655 3.32 14.58 -20.33
CA LYS A 655 3.13 13.37 -21.13
C LYS A 655 4.27 12.36 -21.01
N PHE A 656 5.45 12.78 -20.52
CA PHE A 656 6.62 11.92 -20.33
C PHE A 656 6.87 11.66 -18.84
N SER A 657 5.97 10.89 -18.22
CA SER A 657 6.07 10.42 -16.84
C SER A 657 6.08 8.89 -16.80
N CYS A 658 7.27 8.30 -16.90
CA CYS A 658 7.42 6.86 -17.05
C CYS A 658 7.48 6.05 -15.74
N VAL A 659 7.43 6.69 -14.55
CA VAL A 659 7.72 6.02 -13.26
C VAL A 659 6.73 4.93 -12.84
N THR A 660 5.49 4.92 -13.34
CA THR A 660 4.52 3.84 -13.02
C THR A 660 4.06 3.13 -14.30
N PRO A 661 3.63 1.86 -14.25
CA PRO A 661 3.11 1.18 -15.45
C PRO A 661 1.87 1.87 -16.07
N ASN A 662 1.08 2.61 -15.29
CA ASN A 662 -0.18 3.20 -15.75
C ASN A 662 -0.06 4.62 -16.30
N SER A 663 1.04 5.34 -16.01
CA SER A 663 1.25 6.71 -16.47
C SER A 663 1.51 6.79 -18.00
N ARG A 664 1.74 8.00 -18.52
CA ARG A 664 2.06 8.23 -19.94
C ARG A 664 3.57 8.36 -20.10
N CYS A 665 4.16 7.66 -21.06
CA CYS A 665 5.60 7.69 -21.33
C CYS A 665 5.82 8.11 -22.79
N ASP A 666 5.13 9.19 -23.16
CA ASP A 666 5.00 9.67 -24.53
C ASP A 666 5.91 10.90 -24.68
N PHE A 667 6.97 10.81 -25.49
CA PHE A 667 7.86 11.93 -25.76
C PHE A 667 7.54 12.57 -27.11
N GLU A 668 7.28 13.87 -27.12
CA GLU A 668 6.84 14.62 -28.31
C GLU A 668 8.00 15.19 -29.16
N ALA A 669 9.24 14.82 -28.85
CA ALA A 669 10.43 15.31 -29.55
C ALA A 669 10.80 14.38 -30.72
N SER A 670 10.72 14.93 -31.94
CA SER A 670 11.08 14.22 -33.16
C SER A 670 12.59 14.01 -33.29
N CYS A 671 13.01 13.02 -34.10
CA CYS A 671 14.42 12.82 -34.42
C CYS A 671 15.09 14.10 -34.98
N ALA A 672 14.36 14.91 -35.76
CA ALA A 672 14.85 16.20 -36.26
C ALA A 672 15.19 17.19 -35.14
N GLU A 673 14.42 17.20 -34.04
CA GLU A 673 14.66 18.05 -32.87
C GLU A 673 15.85 17.55 -32.03
N PHE A 674 15.98 16.24 -31.81
CA PHE A 674 17.20 15.66 -31.20
C PHE A 674 18.46 15.94 -32.03
N ASN A 675 18.36 15.86 -33.35
CA ASN A 675 19.45 16.21 -34.27
C ASN A 675 19.82 17.71 -34.18
N LYS A 676 18.83 18.60 -33.99
CA LYS A 676 19.03 20.06 -33.89
C LYS A 676 19.82 20.45 -32.64
N ILE A 677 19.62 19.77 -31.52
CA ILE A 677 20.37 19.98 -30.27
C ILE A 677 21.69 19.16 -30.20
N GLY A 678 22.09 18.51 -31.30
CA GLY A 678 23.30 17.69 -31.35
C GLY A 678 23.25 16.41 -30.52
N LYS A 679 22.05 15.94 -30.12
CA LYS A 679 21.82 14.76 -29.29
C LYS A 679 21.03 13.67 -30.04
N GLY A 680 21.19 13.61 -31.36
CA GLY A 680 20.46 12.70 -32.26
C GLY A 680 20.33 11.27 -31.73
N GLY A 681 21.44 10.69 -31.24
CA GLY A 681 21.46 9.34 -30.69
C GLY A 681 20.48 9.10 -29.53
N LEU A 682 20.19 10.10 -28.68
CA LEU A 682 19.24 9.92 -27.57
C LEU A 682 17.81 9.65 -28.04
N TYR A 683 17.43 10.01 -29.28
CA TYR A 683 16.14 9.62 -29.85
C TYR A 683 15.90 8.10 -29.76
N TYR A 684 16.95 7.30 -30.04
CA TYR A 684 16.91 5.84 -29.90
C TYR A 684 16.67 5.39 -28.45
N LEU A 685 17.29 6.06 -27.47
CA LEU A 685 17.05 5.78 -26.04
C LEU A 685 15.60 6.11 -25.64
N PHE A 686 15.09 7.26 -26.05
CA PHE A 686 13.70 7.66 -25.76
C PHE A 686 12.68 6.73 -26.41
N GLN A 687 12.92 6.26 -27.64
CA GLN A 687 12.10 5.23 -28.29
C GLN A 687 12.11 3.91 -27.51
N SER A 688 13.30 3.42 -27.11
CA SER A 688 13.45 2.22 -26.27
C SER A 688 12.74 2.34 -24.92
N MET A 689 12.79 3.52 -24.28
CA MET A 689 12.06 3.79 -23.04
C MET A 689 10.54 3.74 -23.25
N SER A 690 10.02 4.46 -24.24
CA SER A 690 8.57 4.47 -24.51
C SER A 690 8.03 3.07 -24.86
N SER A 691 8.79 2.30 -25.65
CA SER A 691 8.42 0.92 -26.04
C SER A 691 8.48 -0.05 -24.85
N PHE A 692 9.49 0.07 -23.98
CA PHE A 692 9.55 -0.70 -22.72
C PHE A 692 8.38 -0.40 -21.80
N HIS A 693 8.07 0.89 -21.60
CA HIS A 693 6.98 1.33 -20.75
C HIS A 693 5.64 0.80 -21.28
N THR A 694 5.38 0.97 -22.58
CA THR A 694 4.17 0.49 -23.25
C THR A 694 4.02 -1.03 -23.13
N PHE A 695 5.10 -1.79 -23.26
CA PHE A 695 5.09 -3.24 -23.01
C PHE A 695 4.74 -3.59 -21.55
N MET A 696 5.40 -2.95 -20.58
CA MET A 696 5.15 -3.21 -19.15
C MET A 696 3.74 -2.79 -18.72
N LYS A 697 3.20 -1.72 -19.31
CA LYS A 697 1.81 -1.27 -19.18
C LYS A 697 0.82 -2.30 -19.72
N ALA A 698 1.01 -2.75 -20.96
CA ALA A 698 0.17 -3.76 -21.58
C ALA A 698 0.21 -5.08 -20.76
N LEU A 699 1.39 -5.50 -20.30
CA LEU A 699 1.54 -6.66 -19.43
C LEU A 699 0.81 -6.48 -18.09
N ASN A 700 0.89 -5.31 -17.44
CA ASN A 700 0.15 -4.99 -16.21
C ASN A 700 -1.37 -5.13 -16.40
N GLN A 701 -1.89 -4.67 -17.55
CA GLN A 701 -3.31 -4.78 -17.93
C GLN A 701 -3.74 -6.22 -18.24
N GLN A 702 -2.84 -7.07 -18.78
CA GLN A 702 -3.14 -8.49 -18.97
C GLN A 702 -3.23 -9.26 -17.63
N PHE A 703 -2.51 -8.83 -16.59
CA PHE A 703 -2.66 -9.40 -15.24
C PHE A 703 -4.07 -9.18 -14.66
N ASP A 704 -4.70 -8.04 -14.92
CA ASP A 704 -6.09 -7.77 -14.49
C ASP A 704 -7.14 -8.57 -15.26
N SER A 705 -6.90 -8.80 -16.56
CA SER A 705 -7.94 -9.27 -17.49
C SER A 705 -7.83 -10.72 -17.95
N LYS A 706 -6.66 -11.37 -17.84
CA LYS A 706 -6.39 -12.71 -18.40
C LYS A 706 -5.65 -13.68 -17.47
N ILE A 707 -4.93 -13.18 -16.45
CA ILE A 707 -4.19 -14.00 -15.46
C ILE A 707 -4.99 -14.09 -14.15
N THR A 708 -6.30 -14.23 -14.27
CA THR A 708 -7.22 -14.50 -13.15
C THR A 708 -7.92 -15.82 -13.40
N LEU A 709 -7.65 -16.82 -12.54
CA LEU A 709 -8.42 -18.05 -12.53
C LEU A 709 -9.85 -17.70 -12.09
N SER A 710 -10.79 -17.77 -13.03
CA SER A 710 -12.17 -17.38 -12.74
C SER A 710 -12.80 -18.35 -11.74
N LEU A 711 -13.63 -17.83 -10.84
CA LEU A 711 -14.39 -18.65 -9.88
C LEU A 711 -15.20 -19.73 -10.61
N ALA A 712 -15.71 -19.42 -11.80
CA ALA A 712 -16.37 -20.37 -12.69
C ALA A 712 -15.43 -21.51 -13.13
N THR A 713 -14.20 -21.22 -13.57
CA THR A 713 -13.21 -22.24 -13.97
C THR A 713 -12.89 -23.21 -12.83
N VAL A 714 -12.63 -22.68 -11.63
CA VAL A 714 -12.32 -23.51 -10.46
C VAL A 714 -13.56 -24.27 -9.96
N SER A 715 -14.75 -23.68 -10.04
CA SER A 715 -16.02 -24.36 -9.75
C SER A 715 -16.33 -25.46 -10.76
N GLU A 716 -16.05 -25.26 -12.05
CA GLU A 716 -16.15 -26.30 -13.08
C GLU A 716 -15.17 -27.44 -12.82
N MET A 717 -13.91 -27.14 -12.44
CA MET A 717 -12.94 -28.17 -12.02
C MET A 717 -13.45 -28.95 -10.79
N ARG A 718 -14.03 -28.27 -9.79
CA ARG A 718 -14.64 -28.89 -8.61
C ARG A 718 -15.80 -29.81 -8.99
N LEU A 719 -16.70 -29.35 -9.86
CA LEU A 719 -17.86 -30.10 -10.34
C LEU A 719 -17.44 -31.32 -11.18
N ILE A 720 -16.55 -31.15 -12.16
CA ILE A 720 -16.09 -32.25 -13.03
C ILE A 720 -15.17 -33.24 -12.32
N LEU A 721 -14.69 -32.93 -11.11
CA LEU A 721 -14.00 -33.87 -10.22
C LEU A 721 -14.89 -34.40 -9.08
N ASP A 722 -16.15 -33.97 -8.97
CA ASP A 722 -17.09 -34.30 -7.87
C ASP A 722 -16.51 -33.95 -6.47
N ILE A 723 -15.72 -32.88 -6.33
CA ILE A 723 -15.06 -32.52 -5.06
C ILE A 723 -16.11 -31.95 -4.09
N LYS A 724 -16.58 -32.81 -3.18
CA LYS A 724 -17.55 -32.51 -2.12
C LYS A 724 -16.85 -31.87 -0.92
N SER A 725 -17.60 -31.04 -0.20
CA SER A 725 -17.22 -30.49 1.10
C SER A 725 -16.86 -31.63 2.09
N GLY A 726 -15.72 -31.51 2.78
CA GLY A 726 -15.29 -32.45 3.81
C GLY A 726 -14.43 -33.64 3.33
N LEU A 727 -13.86 -33.55 2.12
CA LEU A 727 -12.74 -34.41 1.70
C LEU A 727 -11.48 -34.15 2.56
N PRO A 728 -10.48 -35.06 2.61
CA PRO A 728 -9.32 -34.90 3.49
C PRO A 728 -8.54 -33.62 3.18
N GLN A 729 -8.04 -33.00 4.25
CA GLN A 729 -7.20 -31.80 4.15
C GLN A 729 -5.84 -32.14 3.54
N THR A 730 -5.51 -31.45 2.45
CA THR A 730 -4.23 -31.60 1.75
C THR A 730 -3.82 -30.26 1.14
N THR A 731 -2.65 -29.77 1.49
CA THR A 731 -2.09 -28.54 0.93
C THR A 731 -1.76 -28.70 -0.56
N ILE A 732 -2.33 -27.84 -1.39
CA ILE A 732 -1.93 -27.70 -2.80
C ILE A 732 -0.66 -26.84 -2.83
N ASN A 733 0.46 -27.35 -3.36
CA ASN A 733 1.64 -26.52 -3.62
C ASN A 733 1.44 -25.68 -4.89
N ILE A 734 0.49 -24.74 -4.81
CA ILE A 734 0.18 -23.74 -5.85
C ILE A 734 1.45 -22.97 -6.22
N GLY A 735 2.37 -22.81 -5.25
CA GLY A 735 3.70 -22.28 -5.43
C GLY A 735 4.46 -22.88 -6.63
N SER A 736 4.60 -24.20 -6.60
CA SER A 736 5.28 -24.97 -7.66
C SER A 736 4.53 -24.96 -9.00
N VAL A 737 3.19 -24.92 -8.98
CA VAL A 737 2.34 -24.89 -10.18
C VAL A 737 2.49 -23.56 -10.91
N LEU A 738 2.34 -22.45 -10.18
CA LEU A 738 2.53 -21.10 -10.71
C LEU A 738 3.97 -20.87 -11.15
N GLY A 739 4.96 -21.19 -10.31
CA GLY A 739 6.37 -21.05 -10.65
C GLY A 739 6.78 -21.84 -11.91
N SER A 740 6.21 -23.04 -12.11
CA SER A 740 6.39 -23.81 -13.33
C SER A 740 5.75 -23.13 -14.54
N ALA A 741 4.49 -22.68 -14.44
CA ALA A 741 3.78 -22.01 -15.53
C ALA A 741 4.43 -20.66 -15.94
N PHE A 742 4.89 -19.85 -15.00
CA PHE A 742 5.64 -18.62 -15.31
C PHE A 742 7.02 -18.94 -15.92
N SER A 743 7.65 -20.05 -15.52
CA SER A 743 8.86 -20.55 -16.20
C SER A 743 8.61 -21.03 -17.64
N MET A 744 7.36 -21.33 -18.02
CA MET A 744 7.01 -21.64 -19.42
C MET A 744 6.98 -20.38 -20.28
N ALA A 745 6.44 -19.28 -19.76
CA ALA A 745 6.43 -18.00 -20.45
C ALA A 745 7.86 -17.52 -20.77
N SER A 746 8.83 -17.81 -19.89
CA SER A 746 10.26 -17.54 -20.14
C SER A 746 10.94 -18.56 -21.08
N ALA A 747 10.32 -19.71 -21.39
CA ALA A 747 10.84 -20.71 -22.32
C ALA A 747 10.39 -20.46 -23.77
N ILE A 748 9.16 -19.96 -23.97
CA ILE A 748 8.68 -19.47 -25.28
C ILE A 748 9.57 -18.32 -25.79
N ALA A 749 10.16 -17.58 -24.84
CA ALA A 749 11.06 -16.46 -25.04
C ALA A 749 12.51 -16.82 -25.48
N ALA A 750 12.80 -18.09 -25.80
CA ALA A 750 14.17 -18.58 -25.93
C ALA A 750 14.90 -18.42 -27.30
N PRO A 751 14.25 -18.30 -28.48
CA PRO A 751 14.98 -18.21 -29.74
C PRO A 751 15.06 -16.77 -30.28
N LEU A 752 16.14 -16.05 -29.94
CA LEU A 752 16.92 -15.12 -30.81
C LEU A 752 17.70 -14.07 -29.96
N PRO A 753 19.04 -13.96 -30.07
CA PRO A 753 19.91 -13.00 -29.33
C PRO A 753 19.68 -11.48 -29.54
N GLY A 754 18.53 -11.06 -30.04
CA GLY A 754 18.19 -9.69 -30.43
C GLY A 754 16.68 -9.45 -30.53
N VAL A 755 15.88 -10.35 -29.98
CA VAL A 755 14.48 -10.10 -29.57
C VAL A 755 14.45 -9.86 -28.04
N GLY A 756 15.59 -9.46 -27.48
CA GLY A 756 15.89 -9.57 -26.05
C GLY A 756 15.06 -8.69 -25.11
N GLY A 757 14.31 -7.70 -25.60
CA GLY A 757 13.56 -6.77 -24.75
C GLY A 757 12.38 -7.44 -24.06
N PRO A 758 11.23 -7.60 -24.74
CA PRO A 758 10.02 -8.23 -24.17
C PRO A 758 10.31 -9.59 -23.50
N LEU A 759 11.24 -10.34 -24.09
CA LEU A 759 11.65 -11.67 -23.67
C LEU A 759 12.46 -11.65 -22.36
N ALA A 760 13.39 -10.70 -22.18
CA ALA A 760 14.06 -10.51 -20.91
C ALA A 760 13.10 -9.99 -19.83
N GLY A 761 12.20 -9.06 -20.17
CA GLY A 761 11.18 -8.54 -19.26
C GLY A 761 10.27 -9.63 -18.67
N ILE A 762 9.73 -10.52 -19.54
CA ILE A 762 8.94 -11.69 -19.11
C ILE A 762 9.79 -12.63 -18.24
N SER A 763 11.05 -12.89 -18.63
CA SER A 763 11.92 -13.77 -17.84
C SER A 763 12.27 -13.17 -16.45
N GLY A 764 12.46 -11.85 -16.37
CA GLY A 764 12.74 -11.13 -15.12
C GLY A 764 11.57 -11.22 -14.16
N LEU A 765 10.36 -10.96 -14.67
CA LEU A 765 9.12 -11.10 -13.92
C LEU A 765 8.90 -12.55 -13.46
N ALA A 766 9.09 -13.54 -14.35
CA ALA A 766 8.93 -14.96 -14.04
C ALA A 766 9.89 -15.43 -12.93
N SER A 767 11.15 -14.98 -12.95
CA SER A 767 12.13 -15.30 -11.90
C SER A 767 11.72 -14.76 -10.52
N MET A 768 11.05 -13.60 -10.49
CA MET A 768 10.59 -13.00 -9.23
C MET A 768 9.31 -13.66 -8.72
N ILE A 769 8.32 -13.90 -9.59
CA ILE A 769 7.07 -14.59 -9.22
C ILE A 769 7.37 -16.03 -8.76
N GLY A 770 8.28 -16.74 -9.42
CA GLY A 770 8.73 -18.08 -8.98
C GLY A 770 9.38 -18.09 -7.58
N THR A 771 9.96 -16.97 -7.15
CA THR A 771 10.50 -16.81 -5.80
C THR A 771 9.39 -16.55 -4.78
N PHE A 772 8.46 -15.64 -5.10
CA PHE A 772 7.31 -15.31 -4.25
C PHE A 772 6.39 -16.50 -3.99
N THR A 773 6.03 -17.23 -5.05
CA THR A 773 5.02 -18.29 -4.99
C THR A 773 5.42 -19.45 -4.06
N SER A 774 6.71 -19.60 -3.73
CA SER A 774 7.22 -20.53 -2.72
C SER A 774 6.85 -20.21 -1.25
N THR A 775 6.30 -19.03 -0.95
CA THR A 775 5.99 -18.59 0.43
C THR A 775 4.49 -18.56 0.78
N VAL A 776 3.61 -18.90 -0.17
CA VAL A 776 2.15 -18.92 0.05
C VAL A 776 1.75 -20.19 0.83
N GLY A 777 1.71 -20.09 2.16
CA GLY A 777 1.16 -21.12 3.05
C GLY A 777 -0.34 -20.92 3.26
N GLY A 778 -1.16 -21.87 2.80
CA GLY A 778 -2.62 -21.86 2.98
C GLY A 778 -3.10 -22.66 4.20
N ASN A 779 -4.27 -22.30 4.73
CA ASN A 779 -4.90 -22.99 5.85
C ASN A 779 -5.76 -24.18 5.36
N ASP A 780 -5.77 -25.28 6.10
CA ASP A 780 -6.21 -26.59 5.62
C ASP A 780 -7.74 -26.82 5.78
N ASN A 781 -8.56 -26.31 4.85
CA ASN A 781 -10.01 -26.62 4.79
C ASN A 781 -10.61 -26.88 3.38
N ALA A 782 -10.83 -28.15 3.05
CA ALA A 782 -11.33 -28.70 1.77
C ALA A 782 -12.84 -28.47 1.49
N VAL A 783 -13.47 -27.51 2.16
CA VAL A 783 -14.71 -26.88 1.68
C VAL A 783 -14.39 -25.68 0.77
N ASP A 784 -13.20 -25.11 0.97
CA ASP A 784 -12.69 -23.83 0.47
C ASP A 784 -11.52 -24.00 -0.50
N ALA A 785 -11.41 -25.17 -1.14
CA ALA A 785 -10.41 -25.40 -2.19
C ALA A 785 -10.59 -24.45 -3.39
N THR A 786 -11.79 -23.88 -3.56
CA THR A 786 -12.07 -22.83 -4.54
C THR A 786 -11.51 -21.49 -4.10
N ASP A 787 -11.71 -21.12 -2.83
CA ASP A 787 -11.41 -19.79 -2.32
C ASP A 787 -9.94 -19.66 -1.93
N THR A 788 -9.34 -20.71 -1.35
CA THR A 788 -7.87 -20.82 -1.13
C THR A 788 -7.09 -20.69 -2.43
N LEU A 789 -7.61 -21.26 -3.51
CA LEU A 789 -6.99 -21.28 -4.83
C LEU A 789 -7.20 -19.97 -5.59
N THR A 790 -8.42 -19.42 -5.52
CA THR A 790 -8.74 -18.08 -6.00
C THR A 790 -7.89 -17.04 -5.27
N PHE A 791 -7.74 -17.14 -3.95
CA PHE A 791 -6.89 -16.30 -3.11
C PHE A 791 -5.42 -16.41 -3.52
N ALA A 792 -4.86 -17.62 -3.63
CA ALA A 792 -3.45 -17.80 -4.02
C ALA A 792 -3.15 -17.25 -5.43
N VAL A 793 -4.09 -17.37 -6.37
CA VAL A 793 -3.93 -16.83 -7.73
C VAL A 793 -4.13 -15.32 -7.77
N LYS A 794 -5.13 -14.77 -7.08
CA LYS A 794 -5.30 -13.32 -6.89
C LYS A 794 -4.04 -12.71 -6.25
N THR A 795 -3.54 -13.32 -5.18
CA THR A 795 -2.29 -12.94 -4.48
C THR A 795 -1.08 -12.97 -5.43
N ALA A 796 -0.94 -13.99 -6.27
CA ALA A 796 0.13 -14.05 -7.27
C ALA A 796 -0.04 -13.03 -8.41
N ALA A 797 -1.27 -12.71 -8.81
CA ALA A 797 -1.54 -11.68 -9.81
C ALA A 797 -1.27 -10.27 -9.26
N VAL A 798 -1.71 -9.97 -8.03
CA VAL A 798 -1.42 -8.72 -7.30
C VAL A 798 0.08 -8.53 -7.11
N GLU A 799 0.81 -9.55 -6.65
CA GLU A 799 2.27 -9.47 -6.53
C GLU A 799 2.93 -9.34 -7.92
N GLY A 800 2.43 -10.01 -8.95
CA GLY A 800 2.90 -9.85 -10.33
C GLY A 800 2.78 -8.41 -10.82
N LYS A 801 1.63 -7.76 -10.59
CA LYS A 801 1.43 -6.32 -10.87
C LYS A 801 2.36 -5.44 -10.04
N ARG A 802 2.52 -5.73 -8.75
CA ARG A 802 3.44 -5.01 -7.86
C ARG A 802 4.88 -5.14 -8.35
N LYS A 803 5.30 -6.30 -8.82
CA LYS A 803 6.63 -6.53 -9.40
C LYS A 803 6.84 -5.85 -10.75
N ILE A 804 5.80 -5.74 -11.57
CA ILE A 804 5.83 -4.91 -12.79
C ILE A 804 6.02 -3.43 -12.40
N ALA A 805 5.34 -2.94 -11.37
CA ALA A 805 5.54 -1.60 -10.85
C ALA A 805 6.95 -1.42 -10.28
N ASP A 806 7.43 -2.30 -9.38
CA ASP A 806 8.78 -2.30 -8.83
C ASP A 806 9.85 -2.18 -9.95
N ILE A 807 9.72 -2.95 -11.04
CA ILE A 807 10.65 -2.87 -12.19
C ILE A 807 10.57 -1.50 -12.87
N VAL A 808 9.38 -1.02 -13.22
CA VAL A 808 9.21 0.26 -13.93
C VAL A 808 9.76 1.41 -13.09
N SER A 809 9.42 1.43 -11.79
CA SER A 809 9.99 2.33 -10.79
C SER A 809 11.53 2.22 -10.72
N SER A 810 12.12 1.04 -10.61
CA SER A 810 13.59 0.87 -10.60
C SER A 810 14.27 1.23 -11.92
N VAL A 811 13.60 1.13 -13.08
CA VAL A 811 14.17 1.54 -14.39
C VAL A 811 14.19 3.06 -14.52
N TYR A 812 13.08 3.74 -14.23
CA TYR A 812 12.97 5.19 -14.40
C TYR A 812 13.45 6.00 -13.18
N GLY A 813 13.77 5.31 -12.09
CA GLY A 813 14.23 5.90 -10.83
C GLY A 813 13.07 6.49 -10.05
N ASP A 814 12.28 5.65 -9.38
CA ASP A 814 11.29 6.11 -8.41
C ASP A 814 11.88 6.10 -6.99
N PHE A 815 11.34 6.93 -6.11
CA PHE A 815 11.84 7.02 -4.75
C PHE A 815 11.59 5.72 -3.98
N GLY A 816 12.66 5.15 -3.40
CA GLY A 816 12.61 3.87 -2.67
C GLY A 816 12.85 2.63 -3.55
N HIS A 817 13.01 2.79 -4.87
CA HIS A 817 13.27 1.70 -5.81
C HIS A 817 14.69 1.80 -6.37
N ALA A 818 15.63 1.00 -5.86
CA ALA A 818 17.02 1.09 -6.31
C ALA A 818 17.17 0.45 -7.70
N GLN A 819 18.00 1.06 -8.54
CA GLN A 819 18.37 0.50 -9.86
C GLN A 819 19.06 -0.88 -9.70
N THR A 820 19.67 -1.16 -8.55
CA THR A 820 20.26 -2.46 -8.20
C THR A 820 19.25 -3.57 -8.00
N ASP A 821 17.97 -3.25 -7.81
CA ASP A 821 16.91 -4.23 -7.56
C ASP A 821 16.37 -4.84 -8.86
N LEU A 822 16.83 -4.33 -10.02
CA LEU A 822 16.48 -4.85 -11.34
C LEU A 822 16.96 -6.30 -11.52
N PRO A 823 16.10 -7.23 -12.01
CA PRO A 823 16.47 -8.63 -12.21
C PRO A 823 17.70 -8.78 -13.11
N LYS A 824 18.68 -9.59 -12.69
CA LYS A 824 19.96 -9.77 -13.41
C LYS A 824 19.80 -10.23 -14.87
N ASN A 825 18.72 -10.94 -15.17
CA ASN A 825 18.37 -11.39 -16.52
C ASN A 825 17.75 -10.30 -17.42
N MET A 826 17.38 -9.13 -16.87
CA MET A 826 17.03 -7.94 -17.64
C MET A 826 18.25 -7.05 -17.95
N LEU A 827 19.41 -7.30 -17.34
CA LEU A 827 20.60 -6.45 -17.47
C LEU A 827 21.47 -6.90 -18.65
N VAL A 828 21.28 -6.28 -19.81
CA VAL A 828 22.04 -6.53 -21.04
C VAL A 828 22.93 -5.34 -21.41
N GLY A 829 23.71 -5.43 -22.50
CA GLY A 829 24.57 -4.33 -22.95
C GLY A 829 25.83 -4.06 -22.13
N GLY A 830 26.52 -2.97 -22.49
CA GLY A 830 27.86 -2.60 -22.03
C GLY A 830 27.91 -1.48 -20.98
N ALA A 831 26.82 -0.74 -20.76
CA ALA A 831 26.70 0.25 -19.68
C ALA A 831 26.97 -0.35 -18.28
N ASP A 832 27.40 0.46 -17.31
CA ASP A 832 27.54 -0.01 -15.93
C ASP A 832 26.25 0.17 -15.12
N ASN A 833 25.48 1.24 -15.39
CA ASN A 833 24.25 1.53 -14.65
C ASN A 833 23.13 0.53 -15.02
N PRO A 834 22.55 -0.20 -14.04
CA PRO A 834 21.52 -1.21 -14.31
C PRO A 834 20.30 -0.72 -15.10
N ALA A 835 19.84 0.52 -14.89
CA ALA A 835 18.69 1.06 -15.61
C ALA A 835 18.97 1.21 -17.12
N ILE A 836 20.19 1.62 -17.48
CA ILE A 836 20.60 1.72 -18.88
C ILE A 836 20.81 0.33 -19.50
N LYS A 837 21.28 -0.64 -18.71
CA LYS A 837 21.42 -2.04 -19.14
C LYS A 837 20.11 -2.73 -19.53
N VAL A 838 18.95 -2.28 -19.04
CA VAL A 838 17.65 -2.79 -19.50
C VAL A 838 17.40 -2.50 -20.99
N PHE A 839 18.01 -1.44 -21.52
CA PHE A 839 17.87 -1.02 -22.92
C PHE A 839 19.01 -1.47 -23.85
N GLY A 840 20.02 -2.15 -23.29
CA GLY A 840 21.26 -2.51 -23.99
C GLY A 840 21.04 -3.27 -25.32
N TYR A 841 21.96 -3.07 -26.25
CA TYR A 841 21.90 -3.59 -27.64
C TYR A 841 20.68 -3.14 -28.47
N GLY A 842 19.91 -2.15 -28.02
CA GLY A 842 18.73 -1.67 -28.73
C GLY A 842 17.52 -2.60 -28.61
N ALA A 843 17.47 -3.42 -27.56
CA ALA A 843 16.52 -4.51 -27.38
C ALA A 843 15.03 -4.09 -27.37
N TRP A 844 14.75 -2.79 -27.21
CA TRP A 844 13.41 -2.19 -27.18
C TRP A 844 13.18 -1.17 -28.31
N LEU A 845 14.08 -1.07 -29.31
CA LEU A 845 13.95 -0.09 -30.40
C LEU A 845 12.83 -0.39 -31.41
N ARG A 846 12.38 -1.64 -31.48
CA ARG A 846 11.33 -2.06 -32.40
C ARG A 846 9.97 -1.87 -31.71
N ASP A 847 9.02 -1.28 -32.44
CA ASP A 847 7.60 -1.52 -32.19
C ASP A 847 7.35 -3.02 -32.43
N ASN A 848 7.57 -3.80 -31.38
CA ASN A 848 7.11 -5.18 -31.31
C ASN A 848 5.60 -5.09 -31.15
N ASP A 849 4.94 -5.06 -32.31
CA ASP A 849 3.51 -5.21 -32.51
C ASP A 849 2.95 -6.13 -31.41
N LEU A 850 2.22 -5.56 -30.45
CA LEU A 850 1.71 -6.25 -29.25
C LEU A 850 0.60 -7.27 -29.58
N THR A 851 0.46 -7.60 -30.86
CA THR A 851 -0.66 -8.27 -31.52
C THR A 851 -0.90 -9.70 -31.04
N ASP A 852 0.13 -10.38 -30.54
CA ASP A 852 0.01 -11.69 -29.86
C ASP A 852 0.45 -11.66 -28.38
N LEU A 853 0.57 -10.48 -27.74
CA LEU A 853 0.79 -10.43 -26.29
C LEU A 853 -0.41 -11.03 -25.54
N SER A 854 -1.63 -10.71 -25.98
CA SER A 854 -2.85 -11.28 -25.36
C SER A 854 -2.93 -12.79 -25.60
N GLY A 855 -2.66 -13.27 -26.82
CA GLY A 855 -2.62 -14.71 -27.12
C GLY A 855 -1.50 -15.46 -26.39
N ALA A 856 -0.34 -14.83 -26.15
CA ALA A 856 0.72 -15.41 -25.31
C ALA A 856 0.27 -15.55 -23.84
N VAL A 857 -0.44 -14.56 -23.30
CA VAL A 857 -1.00 -14.63 -21.94
C VAL A 857 -2.15 -15.63 -21.85
N GLU A 858 -3.01 -15.74 -22.86
CA GLU A 858 -4.06 -16.77 -22.94
C GLU A 858 -3.46 -18.17 -22.95
N ARG A 859 -2.45 -18.44 -23.79
CA ARG A 859 -1.73 -19.73 -23.81
C ARG A 859 -1.06 -20.05 -22.47
N MET A 860 -0.59 -19.05 -21.73
CA MET A 860 -0.06 -19.23 -20.37
C MET A 860 -1.20 -19.59 -19.39
N SER A 861 -2.32 -18.85 -19.42
CA SER A 861 -3.50 -19.05 -18.59
C SER A 861 -4.12 -20.44 -18.78
N ASP A 862 -4.27 -20.89 -20.03
CA ASP A 862 -4.72 -22.24 -20.38
C ASP A 862 -3.84 -23.33 -19.76
N LYS A 863 -2.53 -23.15 -19.77
CA LYS A 863 -1.59 -24.13 -19.20
C LYS A 863 -1.61 -24.12 -17.68
N MET A 864 -1.80 -22.96 -17.05
CA MET A 864 -2.08 -22.86 -15.60
C MET A 864 -3.35 -23.63 -15.24
N ASN A 865 -4.43 -23.46 -16.01
CA ASN A 865 -5.70 -24.19 -15.83
C ASN A 865 -5.50 -25.71 -15.96
N GLN A 866 -4.78 -26.17 -16.99
CA GLN A 866 -4.47 -27.58 -17.18
C GLN A 866 -3.67 -28.16 -16.00
N ALA A 867 -2.60 -27.51 -15.55
CA ALA A 867 -1.77 -27.99 -14.43
C ALA A 867 -2.55 -28.08 -13.11
N LEU A 868 -3.39 -27.09 -12.86
CA LEU A 868 -4.18 -26.98 -11.64
C LEU A 868 -5.23 -28.09 -11.51
N LEU A 869 -5.96 -28.38 -12.58
CA LEU A 869 -6.92 -29.48 -12.64
C LEU A 869 -6.28 -30.81 -12.20
N TRP A 870 -5.06 -31.09 -12.66
CA TRP A 870 -4.34 -32.32 -12.31
C TRP A 870 -3.88 -32.37 -10.86
N GLN A 871 -3.44 -31.25 -10.29
CA GLN A 871 -3.14 -31.20 -8.86
C GLN A 871 -4.40 -31.39 -8.00
N MET A 872 -5.54 -30.81 -8.39
CA MET A 872 -6.81 -31.04 -7.70
C MET A 872 -7.27 -32.51 -7.80
N ALA A 873 -7.14 -33.13 -8.98
CA ALA A 873 -7.45 -34.54 -9.19
C ALA A 873 -6.54 -35.46 -8.37
N ARG A 874 -5.23 -35.18 -8.32
CA ARG A 874 -4.26 -35.89 -7.49
C ARG A 874 -4.62 -35.81 -6.01
N LEU A 875 -4.83 -34.60 -5.49
CA LEU A 875 -4.91 -34.36 -4.05
C LEU A 875 -6.28 -34.75 -3.46
N PHE A 876 -7.38 -34.26 -4.04
CA PHE A 876 -8.72 -34.50 -3.48
C PHE A 876 -9.38 -35.80 -3.93
N LYS A 877 -8.91 -36.38 -5.05
CA LYS A 877 -9.49 -37.58 -5.64
C LYS A 877 -8.52 -38.76 -5.74
N GLY A 878 -7.26 -38.56 -5.38
CA GLY A 878 -6.25 -39.60 -5.44
C GLY A 878 -6.06 -40.11 -6.87
N PHE A 879 -6.01 -39.23 -7.87
CA PHE A 879 -5.68 -39.66 -9.23
C PHE A 879 -4.20 -40.05 -9.35
N TYR A 880 -3.93 -41.13 -10.08
CA TYR A 880 -2.60 -41.63 -10.40
C TYR A 880 -2.57 -42.18 -11.83
N VAL A 881 -1.40 -42.09 -12.45
CA VAL A 881 -1.12 -42.69 -13.76
C VAL A 881 -0.63 -44.13 -13.54
N VAL A 882 -1.03 -45.07 -14.39
CA VAL A 882 -0.55 -46.45 -14.34
C VAL A 882 0.13 -46.84 -15.64
N ILE A 883 1.33 -47.40 -15.53
CA ILE A 883 2.01 -48.09 -16.62
C ILE A 883 1.42 -49.51 -16.73
N ARG A 884 0.81 -49.81 -17.87
CA ARG A 884 0.06 -51.04 -18.18
C ARG A 884 0.76 -51.80 -19.31
N ASP A 885 1.93 -52.35 -19.02
CA ASP A 885 2.71 -53.18 -19.95
C ASP A 885 1.97 -54.48 -20.34
N ASP A 886 0.93 -54.85 -19.58
CA ASP A 886 0.10 -56.04 -19.78
C ASP A 886 -1.02 -55.87 -20.82
N LEU A 887 -1.39 -54.62 -21.15
CA LEU A 887 -2.45 -54.32 -22.10
C LEU A 887 -1.89 -54.19 -23.52
N PRO A 888 -2.28 -55.05 -24.49
CA PRO A 888 -1.90 -54.88 -25.88
C PRO A 888 -2.59 -53.67 -26.52
N ILE A 889 -2.00 -53.11 -27.57
CA ILE A 889 -2.49 -51.90 -28.28
C ILE A 889 -3.99 -51.95 -28.61
N ASN A 890 -4.50 -53.10 -29.08
CA ASN A 890 -5.93 -53.28 -29.42
C ASN A 890 -6.88 -53.39 -28.21
N LYS A 891 -6.36 -53.22 -26.99
CA LYS A 891 -7.09 -53.08 -25.73
C LYS A 891 -6.76 -51.77 -24.99
N CYS A 892 -5.78 -51.01 -25.46
CA CYS A 892 -5.48 -49.66 -25.01
C CYS A 892 -6.32 -48.63 -25.79
N THR A 893 -7.64 -48.79 -25.74
CA THR A 893 -8.62 -48.02 -26.53
C THR A 893 -9.70 -47.38 -25.66
N HIS A 894 -9.40 -47.15 -24.39
CA HIS A 894 -10.34 -46.64 -23.39
C HIS A 894 -10.09 -45.14 -23.18
N PRO A 895 -11.10 -44.31 -22.90
CA PRO A 895 -10.88 -42.88 -22.63
C PRO A 895 -9.97 -42.52 -21.44
N ASN A 896 -9.60 -43.50 -20.62
CA ASN A 896 -8.69 -43.31 -19.50
C ASN A 896 -7.23 -43.62 -19.88
N ASN A 897 -7.02 -44.30 -21.02
CA ASN A 897 -5.71 -44.77 -21.44
C ASN A 897 -5.31 -44.26 -22.83
N ALA A 898 -4.00 -44.31 -23.06
CA ALA A 898 -3.37 -43.92 -24.30
C ALA A 898 -2.17 -44.82 -24.56
N TRP A 899 -2.04 -45.26 -25.80
CA TRP A 899 -0.91 -46.08 -26.23
C TRP A 899 0.30 -45.19 -26.54
N ASP A 900 1.45 -45.48 -25.93
CA ASP A 900 2.72 -44.78 -26.21
C ASP A 900 3.60 -45.61 -27.15
N ASP A 901 3.48 -45.38 -28.46
CA ASP A 901 4.27 -46.06 -29.50
C ASP A 901 5.79 -45.97 -29.30
N ARG A 902 6.30 -44.89 -28.69
CA ARG A 902 7.75 -44.70 -28.46
C ARG A 902 8.29 -45.71 -27.44
N THR A 903 7.42 -46.21 -26.56
CA THR A 903 7.81 -47.12 -25.47
C THR A 903 6.98 -48.42 -25.43
N ASN A 904 6.13 -48.63 -26.44
CA ASN A 904 5.32 -49.83 -26.69
C ASN A 904 4.54 -50.31 -25.45
N ARG A 905 3.90 -49.37 -24.75
CA ARG A 905 3.15 -49.60 -23.51
C ARG A 905 1.87 -48.79 -23.47
N CYS A 906 0.85 -49.33 -22.80
CA CYS A 906 -0.36 -48.60 -22.50
C CYS A 906 -0.16 -47.76 -21.23
N LEU A 907 -0.51 -46.47 -21.28
CA LEU A 907 -0.53 -45.59 -20.12
C LEU A 907 -1.98 -45.32 -19.75
N ASP A 908 -2.35 -45.45 -18.48
CA ASP A 908 -3.73 -45.42 -17.99
C ASP A 908 -3.89 -44.41 -16.83
N ILE A 909 -5.10 -43.95 -16.51
CA ILE A 909 -5.34 -43.03 -15.39
C ILE A 909 -6.55 -43.42 -14.55
N LEU A 910 -6.33 -43.50 -13.23
CA LEU A 910 -7.26 -44.09 -12.29
C LEU A 910 -7.28 -43.34 -10.96
N SER A 911 -8.32 -43.58 -10.15
CA SER A 911 -8.52 -42.95 -8.83
C SER A 911 -8.72 -44.01 -7.74
N TRP A 912 -8.47 -43.64 -6.48
CA TRP A 912 -8.52 -44.57 -5.33
C TRP A 912 -9.93 -44.80 -4.75
N TRP A 913 -11.00 -44.22 -5.29
CA TRP A 913 -12.35 -44.26 -4.69
C TRP A 913 -13.26 -45.32 -5.34
N PRO A 914 -14.00 -46.16 -4.57
CA PRO A 914 -14.77 -47.27 -5.13
C PRO A 914 -15.99 -46.84 -5.98
N LYS A 915 -16.27 -47.63 -7.03
CA LYS A 915 -17.30 -47.47 -8.07
C LYS A 915 -18.79 -47.45 -7.60
N SER A 916 -19.11 -47.31 -6.32
CA SER A 916 -20.50 -47.36 -5.85
C SER A 916 -21.24 -46.01 -5.96
N ALA A 917 -22.46 -46.09 -6.50
CA ALA A 917 -23.34 -45.01 -6.94
C ALA A 917 -22.88 -44.26 -8.21
N SER A 918 -23.73 -44.37 -9.23
CA SER A 918 -23.73 -43.66 -10.51
C SER A 918 -23.26 -42.20 -10.44
N GLY A 919 -22.40 -41.82 -11.39
CA GLY A 919 -22.05 -40.42 -11.64
C GLY A 919 -20.79 -39.88 -10.95
N ARG A 920 -19.77 -40.71 -10.70
CA ARG A 920 -18.48 -40.27 -10.15
C ARG A 920 -17.34 -40.38 -11.17
N VAL A 921 -16.38 -39.47 -11.01
CA VAL A 921 -15.36 -39.14 -12.01
C VAL A 921 -14.23 -40.17 -12.00
N GLY A 922 -13.83 -40.63 -13.19
CA GLY A 922 -12.92 -41.76 -13.38
C GLY A 922 -13.51 -42.91 -14.19
N GLY A 923 -14.80 -42.85 -14.55
CA GLY A 923 -15.38 -43.65 -15.63
C GLY A 923 -15.16 -43.01 -17.01
N ASP A 924 -15.26 -43.84 -18.05
CA ASP A 924 -14.94 -43.60 -19.46
C ASP A 924 -15.46 -42.22 -19.93
N LEU A 925 -16.79 -42.04 -19.85
CA LEU A 925 -17.53 -40.85 -20.31
C LEU A 925 -17.20 -39.56 -19.51
N ALA A 926 -16.60 -39.68 -18.33
CA ALA A 926 -16.16 -38.53 -17.54
C ALA A 926 -14.78 -38.05 -17.99
N MET A 927 -13.87 -38.96 -18.34
CA MET A 927 -12.53 -38.60 -18.82
C MET A 927 -12.57 -38.00 -20.22
N GLU A 928 -13.40 -38.50 -21.15
CA GLU A 928 -13.62 -37.87 -22.47
C GLU A 928 -13.96 -36.38 -22.34
N LYS A 929 -14.85 -36.04 -21.40
CA LYS A 929 -15.26 -34.66 -21.13
C LYS A 929 -14.11 -33.82 -20.56
N VAL A 930 -13.29 -34.38 -19.69
CA VAL A 930 -12.09 -33.71 -19.16
C VAL A 930 -11.09 -33.41 -20.28
N TRP A 931 -10.77 -34.39 -21.13
CA TRP A 931 -9.82 -34.21 -22.24
C TRP A 931 -10.30 -33.16 -23.23
N ALA A 932 -11.58 -33.21 -23.62
CA ALA A 932 -12.17 -32.27 -24.57
C ALA A 932 -12.30 -30.85 -24.00
N LYS A 933 -12.79 -30.69 -22.76
CA LYS A 933 -13.08 -29.38 -22.14
C LYS A 933 -11.84 -28.51 -21.94
N TRP A 934 -10.69 -29.10 -21.59
CA TRP A 934 -9.42 -28.38 -21.43
C TRP A 934 -8.44 -28.56 -22.59
N ASN A 935 -8.89 -29.09 -23.74
CA ASN A 935 -8.05 -29.32 -24.93
C ASN A 935 -6.73 -30.05 -24.61
N MET A 936 -6.85 -31.20 -23.94
CA MET A 936 -5.74 -31.99 -23.44
C MET A 936 -5.61 -33.31 -24.19
N SER A 937 -4.42 -33.59 -24.73
CA SER A 937 -4.11 -34.92 -25.29
C SER A 937 -3.88 -35.92 -24.16
N PRO A 938 -4.62 -37.05 -24.10
CA PRO A 938 -4.40 -38.09 -23.09
C PRO A 938 -2.95 -38.59 -23.11
N LEU A 939 -2.43 -38.95 -24.30
CA LEU A 939 -1.08 -39.47 -24.47
C LEU A 939 -0.01 -38.52 -23.91
N TRP A 940 -0.04 -37.25 -24.30
CA TRP A 940 0.97 -36.28 -23.82
C TRP A 940 0.86 -36.03 -22.31
N THR A 941 -0.35 -36.01 -21.75
CA THR A 941 -0.57 -35.81 -20.32
C THR A 941 -0.02 -36.97 -19.49
N LEU A 942 -0.31 -38.22 -19.90
CA LEU A 942 0.15 -39.42 -19.20
C LEU A 942 1.66 -39.63 -19.38
N ARG A 943 2.18 -39.41 -20.60
CA ARG A 943 3.62 -39.46 -20.89
C ARG A 943 4.41 -38.46 -20.03
N ASN A 944 3.92 -37.23 -19.87
CA ASN A 944 4.55 -36.19 -19.05
C ASN A 944 4.80 -36.63 -17.59
N ALA A 945 3.82 -37.34 -17.01
CA ALA A 945 3.91 -37.90 -15.66
C ALA A 945 4.91 -39.08 -15.60
N VAL A 946 4.84 -39.99 -16.57
CA VAL A 946 5.75 -41.15 -16.65
C VAL A 946 7.20 -40.72 -16.85
N GLU A 947 7.47 -39.81 -17.78
CA GLU A 947 8.81 -39.24 -17.99
C GLU A 947 9.35 -38.55 -16.74
N CYS A 948 8.49 -37.86 -15.96
CA CYS A 948 8.89 -37.28 -14.69
C CYS A 948 9.35 -38.34 -13.68
N TRP A 949 8.58 -39.42 -13.56
CA TRP A 949 8.85 -40.53 -12.66
C TRP A 949 10.12 -41.29 -13.06
N GLU A 950 10.32 -41.53 -14.36
CA GLU A 950 11.53 -42.16 -14.92
C GLU A 950 12.78 -41.28 -14.69
N ASN A 951 12.69 -39.98 -15.00
CA ASN A 951 13.79 -39.03 -14.81
C ASN A 951 14.18 -38.81 -13.33
N ASN A 952 13.25 -39.03 -12.40
CA ASN A 952 13.50 -39.00 -10.95
C ASN A 952 13.88 -40.38 -10.37
N GLY A 953 14.24 -41.35 -11.21
CA GLY A 953 14.71 -42.67 -10.77
C GLY A 953 13.64 -43.46 -10.02
N GLY A 954 12.40 -43.41 -10.50
CA GLY A 954 11.24 -44.11 -9.92
C GLY A 954 10.62 -43.43 -8.70
N LYS A 955 11.11 -42.27 -8.27
CA LYS A 955 10.61 -41.58 -7.06
C LYS A 955 9.63 -40.47 -7.41
N ILE A 956 8.63 -40.29 -6.53
CA ILE A 956 7.76 -39.11 -6.52
C ILE A 956 8.59 -37.95 -5.95
N GLY A 957 9.32 -37.25 -6.82
CA GLY A 957 10.10 -36.05 -6.47
C GLY A 957 9.30 -34.76 -6.66
N ASP A 958 9.72 -33.70 -5.97
CA ASP A 958 9.24 -32.34 -6.25
C ASP A 958 9.57 -31.93 -7.69
N ALA A 959 8.69 -31.14 -8.31
CA ALA A 959 8.82 -30.70 -9.69
C ALA A 959 10.03 -29.76 -9.91
N LYS A 960 11.21 -30.34 -10.13
CA LYS A 960 12.43 -29.61 -10.52
C LYS A 960 12.51 -29.52 -12.05
N VAL A 961 11.71 -28.62 -12.62
CA VAL A 961 11.72 -28.32 -14.05
C VAL A 961 13.10 -27.81 -14.45
N LYS A 962 13.87 -28.61 -15.19
CA LYS A 962 15.07 -28.11 -15.89
C LYS A 962 14.61 -27.41 -17.16
N ALA A 963 14.92 -26.12 -17.26
CA ALA A 963 14.63 -25.34 -18.47
C ALA A 963 15.47 -25.85 -19.65
N LEU A 964 14.88 -26.71 -20.48
CA LEU A 964 15.41 -27.11 -21.78
C LEU A 964 14.62 -26.38 -22.88
N GLN A 965 15.30 -25.48 -23.58
CA GLN A 965 14.71 -24.46 -24.45
C GLN A 965 14.10 -25.00 -25.76
N ASN A 966 14.40 -26.25 -26.14
CA ASN A 966 14.26 -26.70 -27.53
C ASN A 966 12.97 -27.48 -27.83
N GLU A 967 12.39 -28.18 -26.85
CA GLU A 967 11.21 -29.06 -27.08
C GLU A 967 9.87 -28.31 -27.05
N TRP A 968 9.87 -27.10 -26.49
CA TRP A 968 8.68 -26.26 -26.29
C TRP A 968 8.13 -25.57 -27.53
N THR A 969 8.93 -25.47 -28.59
CA THR A 969 8.59 -24.73 -29.83
C THR A 969 7.35 -25.28 -30.54
N ASN A 970 6.88 -26.48 -30.18
CA ASN A 970 5.70 -27.15 -30.75
C ASN A 970 4.53 -27.34 -29.74
N GLY A 971 4.53 -26.61 -28.61
CA GLY A 971 3.40 -26.62 -27.66
C GLY A 971 3.31 -27.83 -26.71
N VAL A 972 4.37 -28.65 -26.64
CA VAL A 972 4.47 -29.84 -25.79
C VAL A 972 4.97 -29.47 -24.38
N PRO A 973 4.29 -29.88 -23.28
CA PRO A 973 4.76 -29.64 -21.93
C PRO A 973 6.03 -30.44 -21.57
N PRO A 974 6.91 -29.91 -20.70
CA PRO A 974 8.19 -30.50 -20.32
C PRO A 974 7.97 -31.58 -19.24
N PRO A 975 8.86 -32.57 -19.12
CA PRO A 975 8.77 -33.55 -18.04
C PRO A 975 8.55 -32.92 -16.66
N CYS A 976 7.66 -33.52 -15.87
CA CYS A 976 7.21 -33.08 -14.53
C CYS A 976 6.15 -31.96 -14.41
N PHE A 977 5.66 -31.37 -15.50
CA PHE A 977 4.70 -30.27 -15.43
C PHE A 977 3.37 -30.61 -14.70
N PHE A 978 2.81 -31.81 -14.92
CA PHE A 978 1.58 -32.20 -14.22
C PHE A 978 1.82 -32.83 -12.84
N ALA A 979 3.06 -33.15 -12.48
CA ALA A 979 3.48 -33.71 -11.19
C ALA A 979 2.50 -34.75 -10.59
N MET A 980 2.13 -35.76 -11.39
CA MET A 980 1.23 -36.85 -11.00
C MET A 980 2.00 -38.07 -10.44
N PRO A 981 1.47 -38.80 -9.44
CA PRO A 981 2.04 -40.06 -9.01
C PRO A 981 1.85 -41.13 -10.10
N VAL A 982 2.87 -41.98 -10.28
CA VAL A 982 2.89 -43.05 -11.27
C VAL A 982 3.03 -44.40 -10.56
N LEU A 983 2.15 -45.34 -10.90
CA LEU A 983 2.16 -46.73 -10.44
C LEU A 983 2.44 -47.68 -11.62
N LYS A 984 2.80 -48.93 -11.33
CA LYS A 984 2.94 -49.98 -12.35
C LYS A 984 2.26 -51.26 -11.89
N GLY A 985 1.38 -51.81 -12.73
CA GLY A 985 0.52 -52.92 -12.35
C GLY A 985 -0.17 -53.58 -13.53
N ASN A 986 -0.70 -54.77 -13.29
CA ASN A 986 -1.34 -55.61 -14.31
C ASN A 986 -2.86 -55.69 -14.10
N TRP A 987 -3.59 -55.96 -15.18
CA TRP A 987 -5.02 -56.26 -15.15
C TRP A 987 -5.30 -57.61 -14.51
N SER A 988 -6.43 -57.73 -13.80
CA SER A 988 -7.09 -59.03 -13.59
C SER A 988 -8.36 -59.13 -14.43
N LYS A 989 -8.60 -60.33 -14.97
CA LYS A 989 -9.81 -60.71 -15.72
C LYS A 989 -10.85 -61.45 -14.87
N ASP A 990 -10.59 -61.67 -13.58
CA ASP A 990 -11.46 -62.52 -12.76
C ASP A 990 -12.80 -61.86 -12.46
N ALA A 991 -13.89 -62.62 -12.60
CA ALA A 991 -15.27 -62.15 -12.41
C ALA A 991 -15.61 -61.68 -10.97
N ALA A 992 -14.70 -61.87 -10.00
CA ALA A 992 -14.81 -61.34 -8.64
C ALA A 992 -14.12 -59.97 -8.46
N SER A 993 -13.32 -59.54 -9.44
CA SER A 993 -12.44 -58.36 -9.36
C SER A 993 -12.30 -57.64 -10.71
N ASP A 994 -13.31 -57.71 -11.57
CA ASP A 994 -13.30 -57.11 -12.90
C ASP A 994 -13.09 -55.58 -12.82
N GLY A 995 -11.93 -55.13 -13.28
CA GLY A 995 -11.46 -53.74 -13.14
C GLY A 995 -10.64 -53.42 -11.88
N ALA A 996 -10.18 -54.42 -11.12
CA ALA A 996 -9.17 -54.23 -10.07
C ALA A 996 -7.74 -54.35 -10.65
N ILE A 997 -6.83 -53.49 -10.19
CA ILE A 997 -5.41 -53.56 -10.54
C ILE A 997 -4.62 -54.24 -9.42
N TRP A 998 -3.69 -55.10 -9.83
CA TRP A 998 -2.66 -55.66 -8.96
C TRP A 998 -1.34 -54.95 -9.21
N LEU A 999 -0.76 -54.33 -8.17
CA LEU A 999 0.59 -53.76 -8.22
C LEU A 999 1.60 -54.91 -8.42
N ALA A 1000 2.34 -54.87 -9.53
CA ALA A 1000 3.02 -56.03 -10.10
C ALA A 1000 4.46 -56.20 -9.55
N GLY A 1001 4.58 -56.41 -8.24
CA GLY A 1001 5.86 -56.61 -7.56
C GLY A 1001 6.52 -55.33 -7.06
N ASP A 1002 7.76 -55.45 -6.56
CA ASP A 1002 8.53 -54.33 -5.99
C ASP A 1002 9.24 -53.53 -7.09
N PHE A 1003 8.57 -52.48 -7.58
CA PHE A 1003 9.21 -51.48 -8.44
C PHE A 1003 9.90 -50.38 -7.63
N VAL A 1004 10.88 -49.73 -8.25
CA VAL A 1004 11.58 -48.57 -7.66
C VAL A 1004 10.56 -47.47 -7.33
N GLY A 1005 10.55 -47.03 -6.07
CA GLY A 1005 9.58 -46.08 -5.50
C GLY A 1005 8.22 -46.67 -5.09
N GLN A 1006 8.03 -47.98 -5.19
CA GLN A 1006 6.85 -48.73 -4.74
C GLN A 1006 7.24 -49.91 -3.80
N GLU A 1007 8.44 -49.86 -3.22
CA GLU A 1007 9.01 -50.94 -2.42
C GLU A 1007 8.09 -51.33 -1.24
N GLY A 1008 7.72 -52.61 -1.15
CA GLY A 1008 6.84 -53.14 -0.11
C GLY A 1008 5.34 -52.87 -0.31
N GLN A 1009 4.93 -52.36 -1.48
CA GLN A 1009 3.51 -52.14 -1.82
C GLN A 1009 2.91 -53.26 -2.70
N ALA A 1010 3.71 -54.24 -3.12
CA ALA A 1010 3.26 -55.40 -3.88
C ALA A 1010 2.02 -56.08 -3.22
N GLY A 1011 0.98 -56.34 -4.02
CA GLY A 1011 -0.24 -57.01 -3.57
C GLY A 1011 -1.22 -56.20 -2.68
N ARG A 1012 -0.95 -54.91 -2.39
CA ARG A 1012 -1.78 -54.11 -1.46
C ARG A 1012 -2.85 -53.24 -2.14
N LEU A 1013 -3.92 -53.83 -2.67
CA LEU A 1013 -5.06 -53.07 -3.22
C LEU A 1013 -6.48 -53.53 -2.79
N TRP A 1014 -6.65 -53.92 -1.52
CA TRP A 1014 -7.87 -53.56 -0.74
C TRP A 1014 -7.63 -53.75 0.77
N PRO A 1015 -7.75 -52.72 1.63
CA PRO A 1015 -7.70 -52.91 3.07
C PRO A 1015 -8.93 -53.71 3.52
N LYS A 1016 -8.72 -54.89 4.12
CA LYS A 1016 -9.79 -55.80 4.56
C LYS A 1016 -10.81 -55.09 5.46
N ASP A 1017 -10.33 -54.24 6.37
CA ASP A 1017 -11.11 -53.41 7.29
C ASP A 1017 -12.02 -52.38 6.58
N LYS A 1018 -11.70 -51.96 5.36
CA LYS A 1018 -12.58 -51.12 4.53
C LYS A 1018 -13.63 -51.92 3.76
N CYS A 1019 -13.33 -53.15 3.36
CA CYS A 1019 -14.33 -54.08 2.82
C CYS A 1019 -15.39 -54.38 3.89
N ASP A 1020 -14.94 -54.79 5.09
CA ASP A 1020 -15.81 -55.18 6.20
C ASP A 1020 -16.73 -54.04 6.69
N LYS A 1021 -16.33 -52.76 6.53
CA LYS A 1021 -17.11 -51.57 6.92
C LYS A 1021 -18.20 -51.14 5.93
N ALA A 1022 -18.10 -51.50 4.65
CA ALA A 1022 -19.09 -51.12 3.63
C ALA A 1022 -20.37 -52.00 3.67
N ASN A 1023 -20.41 -52.96 4.59
CA ASN A 1023 -21.32 -54.08 4.59
C ASN A 1023 -22.59 -53.80 5.42
N ARG A 1024 -23.49 -52.94 4.91
CA ARG A 1024 -24.82 -52.68 5.51
C ARG A 1024 -25.95 -53.17 4.60
N GLU A 1025 -26.39 -54.39 4.94
CA GLU A 1025 -27.73 -55.00 4.84
C GLU A 1025 -28.61 -54.86 3.57
N LEU A 1026 -29.24 -56.00 3.26
CA LEU A 1026 -30.29 -56.30 2.29
C LEU A 1026 -31.01 -55.12 1.60
N ASP A 1027 -31.06 -55.17 0.27
CA ASP A 1027 -32.04 -54.44 -0.53
C ASP A 1027 -33.47 -54.91 -0.16
N PRO A 1028 -34.32 -54.04 0.42
CA PRO A 1028 -35.68 -54.41 0.81
C PRO A 1028 -36.63 -54.67 -0.37
N ILE A 1029 -36.23 -54.32 -1.59
CA ILE A 1029 -37.10 -54.32 -2.78
C ILE A 1029 -36.92 -55.60 -3.62
N THR A 1030 -35.73 -56.21 -3.63
CA THR A 1030 -35.42 -57.35 -4.52
C THR A 1030 -35.16 -58.70 -3.84
N GLY A 1031 -34.91 -58.73 -2.52
CA GLY A 1031 -34.76 -59.99 -1.76
C GLY A 1031 -33.54 -60.86 -2.13
N GLY A 1032 -32.58 -60.34 -2.91
CA GLY A 1032 -31.39 -61.07 -3.36
C GLY A 1032 -30.25 -61.13 -2.33
N GLN A 1033 -29.45 -62.20 -2.37
CA GLN A 1033 -28.29 -62.37 -1.49
C GLN A 1033 -27.10 -61.46 -1.85
N VAL A 1034 -26.60 -60.69 -0.88
CA VAL A 1034 -25.33 -59.96 -0.97
C VAL A 1034 -24.18 -60.83 -0.44
N LYS A 1035 -23.11 -61.02 -1.23
CA LYS A 1035 -21.91 -61.78 -0.80
C LYS A 1035 -21.08 -60.96 0.21
N LYS A 1036 -20.69 -61.57 1.33
CA LYS A 1036 -19.90 -60.94 2.41
C LYS A 1036 -18.40 -60.93 2.08
N CYS A 1037 -17.67 -59.89 2.50
CA CYS A 1037 -16.20 -59.80 2.36
C CYS A 1037 -15.44 -60.99 2.98
N SER A 1038 -16.01 -61.66 3.99
CA SER A 1038 -15.45 -62.89 4.57
C SER A 1038 -15.34 -64.07 3.58
N SER A 1039 -16.07 -64.04 2.46
CA SER A 1039 -15.98 -65.05 1.40
C SER A 1039 -14.89 -64.79 0.36
N LEU A 1040 -14.15 -63.68 0.45
CA LEU A 1040 -13.09 -63.31 -0.49
C LEU A 1040 -11.69 -63.85 -0.13
N ASN A 1041 -11.59 -64.73 0.88
CA ASN A 1041 -10.30 -65.16 1.41
C ASN A 1041 -9.78 -66.45 0.74
N LYS A 1042 -8.67 -66.28 0.00
CA LYS A 1042 -7.72 -67.28 -0.54
C LYS A 1042 -8.12 -68.10 -1.78
N VAL A 1043 -7.38 -67.85 -2.86
CA VAL A 1043 -6.85 -68.86 -3.78
C VAL A 1043 -5.32 -68.69 -3.79
N GLY A 1044 -4.56 -69.80 -3.75
CA GLY A 1044 -3.08 -69.76 -3.67
C GLY A 1044 -2.58 -69.51 -2.25
N GLY A 1045 -2.43 -70.58 -1.46
CA GLY A 1045 -1.94 -70.47 -0.09
C GLY A 1045 -0.43 -70.70 0.01
N GLU A 1046 0.27 -69.78 0.66
CA GLU A 1046 1.31 -70.07 1.65
C GLU A 1046 1.31 -68.93 2.70
N LYS A 1047 2.15 -69.00 3.74
CA LYS A 1047 1.98 -68.23 4.99
C LYS A 1047 2.49 -66.80 4.96
#